data_AF-E6TUV0-F1
#
_entry.id   AF-E6TUV0-F1
#
_cell.length_a   1.000
_cell.length_b   1.000
_cell.length_c   1.000
_cell.angle_alpha   90.00
_cell.angle_beta   90.00
_cell.angle_gamma   90.00
#
_symmetry.space_group_name_H-M   'P 1'
#
loop_
_entity.id
_entity.type
_entity.pdbx_description
1 polymer ?
#
loop_
_entity_poly.entity_id
_entity_poly.type
_entity_poly.pdbx_seq_one_letter_code
_entity_poly.pdbx_strand_id
1 'polypeptide(L)'
;MKIAANFMKEVPIEKREIVTRKLHEFINILPQKKTLSDIPKGYWVRQIAGTDIYKFRINSGDRILFRYEKGTIVFLSFQTHDNQIRAAKNMSKHIKLEDLNIVQEAYFEEAVDTEIDTYAQNELQHHLNQILHAEVFDDEYIELAIESNSNELLLSMEQYNCLTEIVNPTIIFGCAGSGKTSIAIRKLLLDADLSKETIYATKSAFMVEKATSFLPEHRKSELPVMTLEEMLCKELELENPTIIEYDAFIQWALRDDISDIANGFPLREIWVEINTVIKGASKERIQSRDAYLGSAASAYPEKTKKMIYAVASKYDMWLKVNHYYDYNDLAYEALSRPLARQYDHLIFDEVQELTNKQLTYILASTKNKQTVLLLGDVHQSTQNYQFDLSFIKNDIYEAGYTLKEVFINKNYRSTSEIVQAINKVKEVKQSKFKSAGISFQQLEIPVRTGVKPYFSRGSEGTMSFFRQLQQDVNAMIIVSDRREKEHFEKNGVKRVFTIEETRGLEYEKVYTYNIFTTFKNVWRTLFAETDKLNDLYQTYVNLVYVAMTRSKRHFYMIEDETTAIEKMLEAYFQPASLTAAPIDVSVDADWLKEADHLFKLKKYSQAADAYEKAGQNNRRDLCLRLYHHDQLFELKNRYECYMNLELDQCTPQHLEAAFNALEKKFGVTFKGYFEMNVRYERLLGGRHISVFIQPYMSHAEAARLLYEELQEKVLNKRLLTCKGTLFSNGIPVQLSEITGGDFNDISLVIKGNKLSIATKHLSEERKMDSFQKQLSEVNEASRLRVFGNYGYHFVEESKEKYRDKTGKDILNYIFNGEKS
;
A
#
# COMPACT_ATOMS: atom_id res chain seq x y z
N MET A 1 -31.57 43.11 -17.17
CA MET A 1 -32.86 42.58 -16.63
C MET A 1 -33.48 43.65 -15.74
N LYS A 2 -34.79 43.56 -15.44
CA LYS A 2 -35.54 44.61 -14.72
C LYS A 2 -36.21 44.07 -13.46
N ILE A 3 -36.39 44.92 -12.46
CA ILE A 3 -37.19 44.64 -11.26
C ILE A 3 -38.37 45.61 -11.17
N ALA A 4 -39.44 45.22 -10.50
CA ALA A 4 -40.49 46.15 -10.11
C ALA A 4 -39.93 47.21 -9.13
N ALA A 5 -40.35 48.47 -9.25
CA ALA A 5 -39.81 49.61 -8.48
C ALA A 5 -39.87 49.44 -6.94
N ASN A 6 -40.75 48.58 -6.43
CA ASN A 6 -40.86 48.29 -5.00
C ASN A 6 -40.37 46.89 -4.62
N PHE A 7 -39.81 46.12 -5.56
CA PHE A 7 -39.42 44.73 -5.34
C PHE A 7 -38.49 44.58 -4.13
N MET A 8 -37.40 45.34 -4.06
CA MET A 8 -36.45 45.25 -2.94
C MET A 8 -37.02 45.78 -1.61
N LYS A 9 -38.08 46.60 -1.66
CA LYS A 9 -38.78 47.07 -0.45
C LYS A 9 -39.70 45.99 0.13
N GLU A 10 -40.20 45.09 -0.70
CA GLU A 10 -41.03 43.95 -0.28
C GLU A 10 -40.22 42.81 0.35
N VAL A 11 -38.91 42.77 0.10
CA VAL A 11 -38.01 41.78 0.67
C VAL A 11 -37.64 42.19 2.12
N PRO A 12 -37.90 41.32 3.13
CA PRO A 12 -37.46 41.54 4.50
C PRO A 12 -35.97 41.84 4.57
N ILE A 13 -35.55 42.75 5.45
CA ILE A 13 -34.15 43.25 5.48
C ILE A 13 -33.17 42.09 5.62
N GLU A 14 -33.46 41.13 6.51
CA GLU A 14 -32.66 39.93 6.73
C GLU A 14 -32.62 38.95 5.54
N LYS A 15 -33.51 39.09 4.56
CA LYS A 15 -33.57 38.24 3.35
C LYS A 15 -33.07 38.93 2.09
N ARG A 16 -32.68 40.21 2.15
CA ARG A 16 -32.27 40.96 0.96
C ARG A 16 -31.03 40.39 0.31
N GLU A 17 -30.10 39.90 1.09
CA GLU A 17 -28.83 39.35 0.61
C GLU A 17 -29.05 38.04 -0.18
N ILE A 18 -29.73 37.06 0.42
CA ILE A 18 -30.05 35.79 -0.24
C ILE A 18 -30.91 35.99 -1.50
N VAL A 19 -31.89 36.90 -1.45
CA VAL A 19 -32.72 37.22 -2.61
C VAL A 19 -31.89 37.82 -3.73
N THR A 20 -31.00 38.77 -3.41
CA THR A 20 -30.11 39.40 -4.39
C THR A 20 -29.17 38.38 -5.02
N ARG A 21 -28.56 37.50 -4.23
CA ARG A 21 -27.71 36.40 -4.73
C ARG A 21 -28.47 35.44 -5.64
N LYS A 22 -29.66 34.97 -5.20
CA LYS A 22 -30.49 34.06 -5.99
C LYS A 22 -30.96 34.68 -7.30
N LEU A 23 -31.21 35.98 -7.32
CA LEU A 23 -31.47 36.72 -8.55
C LEU A 23 -30.25 36.69 -9.48
N HIS A 24 -29.03 36.93 -9.01
CA HIS A 24 -27.82 36.84 -9.85
C HIS A 24 -27.60 35.47 -10.47
N GLU A 25 -27.61 34.44 -9.63
CA GLU A 25 -27.47 33.05 -10.07
C GLU A 25 -28.53 32.75 -11.14
N PHE A 26 -29.78 33.16 -10.90
CA PHE A 26 -30.88 32.98 -11.87
C PHE A 26 -30.68 33.80 -13.16
N ILE A 27 -30.16 35.02 -13.07
CA ILE A 27 -29.82 35.90 -14.21
C ILE A 27 -28.74 35.26 -15.09
N ASN A 28 -27.75 34.60 -14.49
CA ASN A 28 -26.61 34.01 -15.20
C ASN A 28 -26.92 32.63 -15.81
N ILE A 29 -27.77 31.83 -15.16
CA ILE A 29 -28.11 30.47 -15.60
C ILE A 29 -29.06 30.51 -16.81
N LEU A 30 -30.01 31.44 -16.83
CA LEU A 30 -31.14 31.37 -17.75
C LEU A 30 -30.81 31.65 -19.24
N PRO A 31 -29.90 32.57 -19.61
CA PRO A 31 -29.53 32.81 -21.01
C PRO A 31 -28.82 31.62 -21.67
N GLN A 32 -28.27 30.68 -20.89
CA GLN A 32 -27.44 29.58 -21.37
C GLN A 32 -28.23 28.30 -21.68
N LYS A 33 -29.55 28.28 -21.47
CA LYS A 33 -30.37 27.06 -21.50
C LYS A 33 -31.55 27.18 -22.46
N LYS A 34 -31.78 26.13 -23.28
CA LYS A 34 -32.77 26.13 -24.37
C LYS A 34 -34.17 25.72 -23.92
N THR A 35 -34.30 24.95 -22.84
CA THR A 35 -35.60 24.51 -22.29
C THR A 35 -35.70 24.67 -20.77
N LEU A 36 -36.92 24.85 -20.25
CA LEU A 36 -37.22 24.99 -18.81
C LEU A 36 -36.82 23.76 -17.98
N SER A 37 -36.69 22.59 -18.62
CA SER A 37 -36.21 21.33 -18.06
C SER A 37 -34.70 21.32 -17.77
N ASP A 38 -33.93 22.24 -18.35
CA ASP A 38 -32.47 22.31 -18.20
C ASP A 38 -32.03 23.22 -17.04
N ILE A 39 -33.00 23.76 -16.28
CA ILE A 39 -32.74 24.61 -15.12
C ILE A 39 -32.34 23.72 -13.94
N PRO A 40 -31.22 24.02 -13.22
CA PRO A 40 -30.75 23.21 -12.10
C PRO A 40 -31.84 22.92 -11.06
N LYS A 41 -31.84 21.71 -10.49
CA LYS A 41 -32.84 21.26 -9.51
C LYS A 41 -32.94 22.14 -8.25
N GLY A 42 -32.06 23.11 -8.03
CA GLY A 42 -32.19 24.14 -6.98
C GLY A 42 -33.16 25.29 -7.31
N TYR A 43 -33.52 25.49 -8.58
CA TYR A 43 -34.35 26.58 -9.08
C TYR A 43 -35.65 26.08 -9.67
N TRP A 44 -36.49 25.45 -8.85
CA TRP A 44 -37.78 24.89 -9.29
C TRP A 44 -38.67 25.97 -9.93
N VAL A 45 -38.58 26.14 -11.25
CA VAL A 45 -39.40 27.08 -12.00
C VAL A 45 -40.72 26.43 -12.34
N ARG A 46 -41.82 27.08 -11.97
CA ARG A 46 -43.17 26.67 -12.40
C ARG A 46 -43.98 27.89 -12.81
N GLN A 47 -44.80 27.73 -13.84
CA GLN A 47 -45.81 28.72 -14.18
C GLN A 47 -46.97 28.66 -13.19
N ILE A 48 -47.55 29.81 -12.84
CA ILE A 48 -48.78 29.87 -12.06
C ILE A 48 -49.96 29.72 -13.00
N ALA A 49 -50.74 28.65 -12.80
CA ALA A 49 -51.87 28.30 -13.66
C ALA A 49 -52.86 29.46 -13.83
N GLY A 50 -53.20 29.77 -15.09
CA GLY A 50 -54.09 30.87 -15.45
C GLY A 50 -53.43 32.26 -15.53
N THR A 51 -52.10 32.33 -15.43
CA THR A 51 -51.31 33.55 -15.59
C THR A 51 -50.09 33.30 -16.47
N ASP A 52 -49.45 34.35 -16.99
CA ASP A 52 -48.14 34.26 -17.64
C ASP A 52 -46.99 34.60 -16.68
N ILE A 53 -47.23 34.43 -15.38
CA ILE A 53 -46.28 34.64 -14.30
C ILE A 53 -45.67 33.29 -13.92
N TYR A 54 -44.35 33.30 -13.79
CA TYR A 54 -43.54 32.18 -13.34
C TYR A 54 -43.07 32.44 -11.92
N LYS A 55 -42.77 31.35 -11.21
CA LYS A 55 -42.20 31.40 -9.87
C LYS A 55 -40.97 30.53 -9.79
N PHE A 56 -39.97 30.96 -9.04
CA PHE A 56 -38.87 30.10 -8.62
C PHE A 56 -38.67 30.18 -7.11
N ARG A 57 -38.03 29.14 -6.57
CA ARG A 57 -37.87 28.93 -5.13
C ARG A 57 -36.61 29.60 -4.60
N ILE A 58 -36.73 30.31 -3.47
CA ILE A 58 -35.57 30.80 -2.70
C ILE A 58 -35.23 29.78 -1.61
N ASN A 59 -36.22 29.40 -0.79
CA ASN A 59 -36.11 28.39 0.27
C ASN A 59 -37.45 27.62 0.41
N SER A 60 -37.69 26.87 1.49
CA SER A 60 -38.97 26.16 1.69
C SER A 60 -40.19 27.07 1.69
N GLY A 61 -40.11 28.23 2.33
CA GLY A 61 -41.21 29.18 2.51
C GLY A 61 -41.33 30.27 1.44
N ASP A 62 -40.27 30.62 0.71
CA ASP A 62 -40.21 31.87 -0.05
C ASP A 62 -40.04 31.67 -1.57
N ARG A 63 -40.66 32.54 -2.36
CA ARG A 63 -40.77 32.46 -3.82
C ARG A 63 -40.60 33.84 -4.45
N ILE A 64 -39.97 33.89 -5.62
CA ILE A 64 -39.94 35.09 -6.46
C ILE A 64 -40.85 34.87 -7.64
N LEU A 65 -41.73 35.85 -7.88
CA LEU A 65 -42.56 35.91 -9.07
C LEU A 65 -41.83 36.69 -10.17
N PHE A 66 -41.84 36.19 -11.40
CA PHE A 66 -41.23 36.84 -12.55
C PHE A 66 -42.02 36.57 -13.83
N ARG A 67 -41.79 37.35 -14.88
CA ARG A 67 -42.29 37.06 -16.23
C ARG A 67 -41.27 37.44 -17.30
N TYR A 68 -41.52 36.99 -18.52
CA TYR A 68 -40.78 37.42 -19.70
C TYR A 68 -41.52 38.54 -20.42
N GLU A 69 -40.84 39.68 -20.62
CA GLU A 69 -41.34 40.76 -21.47
C GLU A 69 -40.28 41.14 -22.51
N LYS A 70 -40.65 41.09 -23.81
CA LYS A 70 -39.79 41.50 -24.94
C LYS A 70 -38.36 40.92 -24.87
N GLY A 71 -38.23 39.64 -24.53
CA GLY A 71 -36.94 38.95 -24.45
C GLY A 71 -36.13 39.21 -23.18
N THR A 72 -36.68 39.93 -22.19
CA THR A 72 -36.02 40.24 -20.91
C THR A 72 -36.83 39.68 -19.74
N ILE A 73 -36.15 39.17 -18.71
CA ILE A 73 -36.80 38.79 -17.45
C ILE A 73 -37.12 40.04 -16.63
N VAL A 74 -38.35 40.07 -16.12
CA VAL A 74 -38.83 41.08 -15.17
C VAL A 74 -39.20 40.39 -13.86
N PHE A 75 -38.50 40.70 -12.78
CA PHE A 75 -38.84 40.22 -11.44
C PHE A 75 -39.90 41.11 -10.81
N LEU A 76 -40.98 40.50 -10.33
CA LEU A 76 -42.24 41.17 -10.02
C LEU A 76 -42.43 41.36 -8.51
N SER A 77 -42.31 40.30 -7.71
CA SER A 77 -42.49 40.37 -6.26
C SER A 77 -41.85 39.21 -5.51
N PHE A 78 -41.57 39.44 -4.22
CA PHE A 78 -41.18 38.42 -3.25
C PHE A 78 -42.43 37.97 -2.48
N GLN A 79 -42.67 36.66 -2.38
CA GLN A 79 -43.89 36.09 -1.81
C GLN A 79 -43.60 34.85 -0.98
N THR A 80 -44.40 34.63 0.06
CA THR A 80 -44.43 33.34 0.76
C THR A 80 -45.18 32.30 -0.08
N HIS A 81 -44.93 31.03 0.19
CA HIS A 81 -45.54 29.88 -0.47
C HIS A 81 -47.08 29.98 -0.48
N ASP A 82 -47.67 30.47 0.60
CA ASP A 82 -49.12 30.50 0.76
C ASP A 82 -49.77 31.69 0.04
N ASN A 83 -49.02 32.79 -0.13
CA ASN A 83 -49.52 34.01 -0.76
C ASN A 83 -49.24 34.10 -2.27
N GLN A 84 -48.31 33.28 -2.80
CA GLN A 84 -47.82 33.35 -4.18
C GLN A 84 -48.93 33.31 -5.25
N ILE A 85 -49.97 32.48 -5.07
CA ILE A 85 -51.03 32.28 -6.08
C ILE A 85 -51.96 33.49 -6.11
N ARG A 86 -52.35 33.99 -4.94
CA ARG A 86 -53.24 35.17 -4.81
C ARG A 86 -52.52 36.42 -5.31
N ALA A 87 -51.25 36.60 -4.96
CA ALA A 87 -50.43 37.72 -5.41
C ALA A 87 -50.28 37.74 -6.93
N ALA A 88 -50.03 36.59 -7.56
CA ALA A 88 -49.90 36.50 -9.01
C ALA A 88 -51.21 36.81 -9.76
N LYS A 89 -52.36 36.32 -9.26
CA LYS A 89 -53.66 36.54 -9.92
C LYS A 89 -54.17 37.98 -9.79
N ASN A 90 -53.78 38.69 -8.73
CA ASN A 90 -54.17 40.08 -8.49
C ASN A 90 -53.18 41.11 -9.08
N MET A 91 -52.14 40.65 -9.78
CA MET A 91 -51.07 41.51 -10.27
C MET A 91 -51.49 42.27 -11.54
N SER A 92 -51.39 43.60 -11.50
CA SER A 92 -51.70 44.49 -12.64
C SER A 92 -50.74 44.26 -13.82
N LYS A 93 -51.25 44.37 -15.05
CA LYS A 93 -50.43 44.29 -16.29
C LYS A 93 -49.48 45.49 -16.47
N HIS A 94 -49.64 46.56 -15.70
CA HIS A 94 -48.79 47.75 -15.76
C HIS A 94 -48.04 47.95 -14.43
N ILE A 95 -46.78 47.51 -14.39
CA ILE A 95 -45.87 47.67 -13.24
C ILE A 95 -44.75 48.64 -13.64
N LYS A 96 -44.42 49.60 -12.77
CA LYS A 96 -43.25 50.47 -12.97
C LYS A 96 -41.96 49.66 -12.76
N LEU A 97 -41.04 49.76 -13.72
CA LEU A 97 -39.81 48.97 -13.76
C LEU A 97 -38.57 49.82 -13.52
N GLU A 98 -37.57 49.24 -12.86
CA GLU A 98 -36.24 49.79 -12.61
C GLU A 98 -35.17 48.82 -13.13
N ASP A 99 -34.02 49.37 -13.54
CA ASP A 99 -32.87 48.56 -13.98
C ASP A 99 -32.10 48.03 -12.76
N LEU A 100 -31.77 46.74 -12.78
CA LEU A 100 -31.07 46.07 -11.68
C LEU A 100 -29.55 46.30 -11.81
N ASN A 101 -29.01 47.27 -11.09
CA ASN A 101 -27.57 47.47 -10.91
C ASN A 101 -27.12 46.75 -9.64
N ILE A 102 -26.32 45.69 -9.77
CA ILE A 102 -25.64 45.11 -8.60
C ILE A 102 -24.18 45.54 -8.61
N VAL A 103 -23.78 46.16 -7.51
CA VAL A 103 -22.40 46.53 -7.21
C VAL A 103 -21.62 45.27 -6.81
N GLN A 104 -20.51 45.03 -7.50
CA GLN A 104 -19.53 43.97 -7.24
C GLN A 104 -18.65 44.38 -6.05
N GLU A 105 -19.18 44.46 -4.83
CA GLU A 105 -18.37 44.72 -3.64
C GLU A 105 -18.66 43.68 -2.55
N ALA A 106 -17.57 43.01 -2.15
CA ALA A 106 -17.40 42.13 -0.98
C ALA A 106 -18.48 41.06 -0.75
N TYR A 107 -18.27 39.89 -1.35
CA TYR A 107 -18.92 38.64 -0.96
C TYR A 107 -18.59 38.36 0.52
N PHE A 108 -19.60 38.24 1.38
CA PHE A 108 -19.46 37.61 2.70
C PHE A 108 -19.63 36.10 2.49
N GLU A 109 -18.53 35.34 2.49
CA GLU A 109 -18.50 33.88 2.29
C GLU A 109 -19.34 33.13 3.35
N GLU A 110 -19.45 33.66 4.56
CA GLU A 110 -20.01 32.95 5.73
C GLU A 110 -21.50 32.55 5.63
N ALA A 111 -22.37 33.35 5.01
CA ALA A 111 -23.82 33.08 4.99
C ALA A 111 -24.23 32.03 3.94
N VAL A 112 -23.46 31.88 2.85
CA VAL A 112 -23.71 30.90 1.79
C VAL A 112 -23.22 29.52 2.21
N ASP A 113 -22.07 29.47 2.87
CA ASP A 113 -21.52 28.23 3.43
C ASP A 113 -22.48 27.64 4.48
N THR A 114 -23.06 28.48 5.34
CA THR A 114 -24.03 28.03 6.36
C THR A 114 -25.29 27.37 5.76
N GLU A 115 -25.82 27.86 4.64
CA GLU A 115 -26.99 27.26 3.96
C GLU A 115 -26.64 25.97 3.20
N ILE A 116 -25.46 25.92 2.57
CA ILE A 116 -24.95 24.72 1.89
C ILE A 116 -24.69 23.61 2.91
N ASP A 117 -24.10 23.95 4.05
CA ASP A 117 -23.86 23.01 5.15
C ASP A 117 -25.17 22.46 5.71
N THR A 118 -26.20 23.30 5.87
CA THR A 118 -27.51 22.85 6.35
C THR A 118 -28.18 21.88 5.37
N TYR A 119 -28.08 22.09 4.06
CA TYR A 119 -28.62 21.17 3.07
C TYR A 119 -27.84 19.84 3.06
N ALA A 120 -26.51 19.90 3.06
CA ALA A 120 -25.64 18.72 3.11
C ALA A 120 -25.87 17.88 4.36
N GLN A 121 -26.08 18.52 5.52
CA GLN A 121 -26.42 17.84 6.77
C GLN A 121 -27.78 17.13 6.71
N ASN A 122 -28.80 17.75 6.10
CA ASN A 122 -30.11 17.12 5.95
C ASN A 122 -30.07 15.92 4.99
N GLU A 123 -29.29 16.02 3.91
CA GLU A 123 -29.09 14.92 2.96
C GLU A 123 -28.36 13.76 3.64
N LEU A 124 -27.26 14.03 4.33
CA LEU A 124 -26.52 13.05 5.15
C LEU A 124 -27.46 12.34 6.14
N GLN A 125 -28.27 13.09 6.90
CA GLN A 125 -29.20 12.51 7.87
C GLN A 125 -30.25 11.61 7.20
N HIS A 126 -30.73 11.98 6.01
CA HIS A 126 -31.68 11.16 5.26
C HIS A 126 -31.05 9.82 4.84
N HIS A 127 -29.83 9.84 4.30
CA HIS A 127 -29.11 8.61 3.95
C HIS A 127 -28.81 7.73 5.18
N LEU A 128 -28.39 8.33 6.30
CA LEU A 128 -28.18 7.61 7.56
C LEU A 128 -29.46 6.93 8.05
N ASN A 129 -30.60 7.59 7.99
CA ASN A 129 -31.89 6.98 8.37
C ASN A 129 -32.25 5.79 7.45
N GLN A 130 -31.93 5.84 6.16
CA GLN A 130 -32.15 4.69 5.27
C GLN A 130 -31.27 3.50 5.67
N ILE A 131 -30.01 3.75 6.00
CA ILE A 131 -29.08 2.72 6.51
C ILE A 131 -29.65 2.06 7.76
N LEU A 132 -30.08 2.88 8.73
CA LEU A 132 -30.64 2.41 9.99
C LEU A 132 -31.80 1.41 9.80
N HIS A 133 -32.64 1.62 8.80
CA HIS A 133 -33.81 0.78 8.57
C HIS A 133 -33.57 -0.41 7.63
N ALA A 134 -32.55 -0.37 6.78
CA ALA A 134 -32.32 -1.37 5.75
C ALA A 134 -31.12 -2.30 6.01
N GLU A 135 -30.12 -1.82 6.75
CA GLU A 135 -28.80 -2.47 6.85
C GLU A 135 -28.35 -2.71 8.29
N VAL A 136 -29.08 -2.19 9.29
CA VAL A 136 -28.76 -2.36 10.70
C VAL A 136 -29.56 -3.51 11.30
N PHE A 137 -28.85 -4.48 11.86
CA PHE A 137 -29.43 -5.69 12.44
C PHE A 137 -28.85 -6.01 13.82
N ASP A 138 -29.56 -6.86 14.56
CA ASP A 138 -29.10 -7.40 15.83
C ASP A 138 -27.95 -8.39 15.62
N ASP A 139 -27.12 -8.55 16.65
CA ASP A 139 -25.89 -9.36 16.58
C ASP A 139 -26.16 -10.82 16.16
N GLU A 140 -27.30 -11.39 16.58
CA GLU A 140 -27.73 -12.76 16.23
C GLU A 140 -27.95 -12.94 14.72
N TYR A 141 -28.50 -11.91 14.05
CA TYR A 141 -28.71 -11.97 12.60
C TYR A 141 -27.40 -11.83 11.84
N ILE A 142 -26.50 -10.96 12.31
CA ILE A 142 -25.17 -10.79 11.74
C ILE A 142 -24.36 -12.09 11.88
N GLU A 143 -24.47 -12.78 13.02
CA GLU A 143 -23.87 -14.09 13.21
C GLU A 143 -24.36 -15.10 12.16
N LEU A 144 -25.67 -15.22 11.95
CA LEU A 144 -26.25 -16.12 10.94
C LEU A 144 -25.79 -15.79 9.51
N ALA A 145 -25.67 -14.50 9.18
CA ALA A 145 -25.17 -14.05 7.88
C ALA A 145 -23.69 -14.43 7.66
N ILE A 146 -22.86 -14.35 8.71
CA ILE A 146 -21.46 -14.77 8.68
C ILE A 146 -21.37 -16.30 8.50
N GLU A 147 -22.18 -17.08 9.21
CA GLU A 147 -22.18 -18.54 9.09
C GLU A 147 -22.65 -19.04 7.71
N SER A 148 -23.53 -18.29 7.06
CA SER A 148 -23.98 -18.57 5.70
C SER A 148 -23.04 -18.06 4.60
N ASN A 149 -21.90 -17.44 4.95
CA ASN A 149 -20.97 -16.78 4.03
C ASN A 149 -21.67 -15.75 3.10
N SER A 150 -22.62 -14.99 3.66
CA SER A 150 -23.26 -13.88 2.94
C SER A 150 -22.25 -12.75 2.69
N ASN A 151 -22.28 -12.17 1.49
CA ASN A 151 -21.51 -10.96 1.14
C ASN A 151 -22.29 -9.67 1.38
N GLU A 152 -23.40 -9.74 2.14
CA GLU A 152 -24.20 -8.57 2.46
C GLU A 152 -23.45 -7.62 3.41
N LEU A 153 -23.55 -6.33 3.12
CA LEU A 153 -23.01 -5.27 3.96
C LEU A 153 -23.96 -5.00 5.12
N LEU A 154 -23.89 -5.84 6.16
CA LEU A 154 -24.70 -5.71 7.37
C LEU A 154 -23.91 -4.93 8.45
N LEU A 155 -24.64 -4.13 9.24
CA LEU A 155 -24.08 -3.35 10.33
C LEU A 155 -24.79 -3.67 11.65
N SER A 156 -24.04 -3.71 12.75
CA SER A 156 -24.63 -3.64 14.09
C SER A 156 -24.94 -2.20 14.47
N MET A 157 -25.76 -2.00 15.49
CA MET A 157 -26.04 -0.64 16.00
C MET A 157 -24.74 0.09 16.44
N GLU A 158 -23.77 -0.63 17.01
CA GLU A 158 -22.46 -0.07 17.38
C GLU A 158 -21.68 0.43 16.15
N GLN A 159 -21.66 -0.36 15.07
CA GLN A 159 -21.02 0.00 13.81
C GLN A 159 -21.75 1.15 13.10
N TYR A 160 -23.08 1.16 13.12
CA TYR A 160 -23.90 2.25 12.59
C TYR A 160 -23.64 3.57 13.30
N ASN A 161 -23.54 3.55 14.64
CA ASN A 161 -23.22 4.75 15.42
C ASN A 161 -21.84 5.32 15.07
N CYS A 162 -20.91 4.52 14.55
CA CYS A 162 -19.65 5.04 14.04
C CYS A 162 -19.85 5.91 12.78
N LEU A 163 -20.86 5.64 11.96
CA LEU A 163 -21.17 6.39 10.74
C LEU A 163 -21.81 7.75 11.02
N THR A 164 -22.62 7.83 12.07
CA THR A 164 -23.29 9.08 12.48
C THR A 164 -22.32 10.14 13.03
N GLU A 165 -21.10 9.73 13.35
CA GLU A 165 -20.13 10.54 14.09
C GLU A 165 -19.04 11.15 13.20
N ILE A 166 -19.07 10.87 11.88
CA ILE A 166 -18.01 11.21 10.91
C ILE A 166 -18.11 12.66 10.39
N VAL A 167 -18.89 13.51 11.07
CA VAL A 167 -18.83 14.98 10.88
C VAL A 167 -17.54 15.59 11.44
N ASN A 168 -16.79 14.82 12.23
CA ASN A 168 -15.47 15.16 12.76
C ASN A 168 -14.42 14.15 12.27
N PRO A 169 -13.13 14.54 12.24
CA PRO A 169 -12.06 13.58 11.98
C PRO A 169 -12.15 12.48 13.02
N THR A 170 -12.23 11.23 12.57
CA THR A 170 -12.54 10.11 13.45
C THR A 170 -11.50 9.02 13.29
N ILE A 171 -11.02 8.49 14.42
CA ILE A 171 -10.26 7.24 14.47
C ILE A 171 -11.08 6.17 15.19
N ILE A 172 -11.26 5.03 14.52
CA ILE A 172 -11.96 3.86 15.05
C ILE A 172 -10.94 2.78 15.39
N PHE A 173 -10.84 2.47 16.67
CA PHE A 173 -10.10 1.32 17.16
C PHE A 173 -11.05 0.14 17.35
N GLY A 174 -10.89 -0.89 16.53
CA GLY A 174 -11.72 -2.08 16.59
C GLY A 174 -10.88 -3.34 16.75
N CYS A 175 -11.33 -4.30 17.56
CA CYS A 175 -10.65 -5.59 17.64
C CYS A 175 -10.70 -6.37 16.31
N ALA A 176 -9.94 -7.45 16.22
CA ALA A 176 -10.03 -8.40 15.12
C ALA A 176 -11.48 -8.92 14.95
N GLY A 177 -12.03 -8.86 13.73
CA GLY A 177 -13.39 -9.31 13.48
C GLY A 177 -14.51 -8.35 13.92
N SER A 178 -14.19 -7.09 14.24
CA SER A 178 -15.19 -6.09 14.68
C SER A 178 -15.99 -5.41 13.56
N GLY A 179 -15.74 -5.74 12.29
CA GLY A 179 -16.43 -5.13 11.14
C GLY A 179 -15.96 -3.72 10.76
N LYS A 180 -14.72 -3.32 11.11
CA LYS A 180 -14.11 -2.04 10.68
C LYS A 180 -14.28 -1.79 9.18
N THR A 181 -14.00 -2.80 8.36
CA THR A 181 -14.11 -2.71 6.90
C THR A 181 -15.53 -2.44 6.45
N SER A 182 -16.55 -2.99 7.11
CA SER A 182 -17.96 -2.70 6.80
C SER A 182 -18.29 -1.22 7.02
N ILE A 183 -17.78 -0.64 8.12
CA ILE A 183 -17.92 0.79 8.40
C ILE A 183 -17.23 1.63 7.31
N ALA A 184 -15.99 1.26 6.95
CA ALA A 184 -15.20 1.96 5.94
C ALA A 184 -15.88 1.94 4.56
N ILE A 185 -16.38 0.78 4.14
CA ILE A 185 -17.06 0.63 2.84
C ILE A 185 -18.41 1.34 2.84
N ARG A 186 -19.15 1.29 3.95
CA ARG A 186 -20.39 2.06 4.02
C ARG A 186 -20.14 3.56 3.95
N LYS A 187 -19.10 4.05 4.62
CA LYS A 187 -18.70 5.46 4.51
C LYS A 187 -18.29 5.84 3.08
N LEU A 188 -17.55 4.98 2.39
CA LEU A 188 -17.18 5.20 0.99
C LEU A 188 -18.42 5.32 0.08
N LEU A 189 -19.40 4.42 0.24
CA LEU A 189 -20.65 4.45 -0.51
C LEU A 189 -21.49 5.69 -0.20
N LEU A 190 -21.58 6.06 1.08
CA LEU A 190 -22.28 7.25 1.54
C LEU A 190 -21.67 8.53 0.95
N ASP A 191 -20.34 8.62 0.93
CA ASP A 191 -19.64 9.75 0.33
C ASP A 191 -19.86 9.85 -1.17
N ALA A 192 -19.86 8.71 -1.85
CA ALA A 192 -20.16 8.66 -3.28
C ALA A 192 -21.60 9.13 -3.58
N ASP A 193 -22.57 8.74 -2.76
CA ASP A 193 -23.96 9.23 -2.87
C ASP A 193 -24.04 10.76 -2.68
N LEU A 194 -23.18 11.31 -1.82
CA LEU A 194 -23.03 12.75 -1.57
C LEU A 194 -22.09 13.45 -2.58
N SER A 195 -21.70 12.76 -3.66
CA SER A 195 -20.81 13.28 -4.71
C SER A 195 -19.46 13.81 -4.18
N LYS A 196 -18.88 13.12 -3.20
CA LYS A 196 -17.56 13.41 -2.63
C LYS A 196 -16.52 12.46 -3.23
N GLU A 197 -15.41 13.01 -3.70
CA GLU A 197 -14.29 12.20 -4.18
C GLU A 197 -13.54 11.59 -2.98
N THR A 198 -13.97 10.41 -2.54
CA THR A 198 -13.38 9.71 -1.39
C THR A 198 -12.53 8.53 -1.83
N ILE A 199 -11.35 8.39 -1.21
CA ILE A 199 -10.50 7.20 -1.34
C ILE A 199 -10.61 6.28 -0.12
N TYR A 200 -10.73 4.98 -0.38
CA TYR A 200 -10.42 3.95 0.60
C TYR A 200 -9.01 3.41 0.35
N ALA A 201 -8.18 3.46 1.38
CA ALA A 201 -6.82 2.98 1.35
C ALA A 201 -6.52 2.04 2.52
N THR A 202 -5.58 1.13 2.32
CA THR A 202 -5.13 0.14 3.32
C THR A 202 -3.71 -0.32 2.99
N LYS A 203 -3.03 -1.03 3.89
CA LYS A 203 -1.73 -1.64 3.55
C LYS A 203 -1.86 -2.98 2.85
N SER A 204 -2.98 -3.67 3.01
CA SER A 204 -3.14 -5.06 2.56
C SER A 204 -3.91 -5.18 1.25
N ALA A 205 -3.34 -5.83 0.24
CA ALA A 205 -4.03 -6.18 -1.00
C ALA A 205 -5.27 -7.07 -0.75
N PHE A 206 -5.23 -7.91 0.28
CA PHE A 206 -6.41 -8.67 0.73
C PHE A 206 -7.54 -7.74 1.15
N MET A 207 -7.23 -6.69 1.91
CA MET A 207 -8.24 -5.77 2.38
C MET A 207 -8.85 -4.98 1.23
N VAL A 208 -8.07 -4.66 0.19
CA VAL A 208 -8.59 -4.10 -1.09
C VAL A 208 -9.55 -5.07 -1.78
N GLU A 209 -9.18 -6.35 -1.94
CA GLU A 209 -10.07 -7.35 -2.55
C GLU A 209 -11.36 -7.52 -1.73
N LYS A 210 -11.23 -7.67 -0.41
CA LYS A 210 -12.36 -7.81 0.50
C LYS A 210 -13.28 -6.59 0.47
N ALA A 211 -12.71 -5.39 0.57
CA ALA A 211 -13.41 -4.11 0.40
C ALA A 211 -14.18 -4.06 -0.93
N THR A 212 -13.50 -4.40 -2.03
CA THR A 212 -14.09 -4.40 -3.38
C THR A 212 -15.22 -5.42 -3.49
N SER A 213 -15.13 -6.56 -2.79
CA SER A 213 -16.18 -7.58 -2.80
C SER A 213 -17.51 -7.11 -2.17
N PHE A 214 -17.45 -6.18 -1.22
CA PHE A 214 -18.63 -5.54 -0.63
C PHE A 214 -19.24 -4.43 -1.49
N LEU A 215 -18.53 -3.95 -2.51
CA LEU A 215 -19.03 -2.90 -3.38
C LEU A 215 -20.05 -3.47 -4.40
N PRO A 216 -21.15 -2.75 -4.68
CA PRO A 216 -22.04 -3.10 -5.78
C PRO A 216 -21.28 -3.14 -7.11
N GLU A 217 -21.55 -4.16 -7.95
CA GLU A 217 -20.82 -4.37 -9.22
C GLU A 217 -20.72 -3.11 -10.10
N HIS A 218 -21.81 -2.34 -10.19
CA HIS A 218 -21.87 -1.14 -11.00
C HIS A 218 -21.01 0.04 -10.48
N ARG A 219 -20.52 -0.02 -9.23
CA ARG A 219 -19.67 1.02 -8.61
C ARG A 219 -18.20 0.60 -8.43
N LYS A 220 -17.84 -0.66 -8.65
CA LYS A 220 -16.47 -1.16 -8.42
C LYS A 220 -15.41 -0.41 -9.24
N SER A 221 -15.74 0.02 -10.45
CA SER A 221 -14.83 0.77 -11.32
C SER A 221 -14.79 2.27 -11.02
N GLU A 222 -15.79 2.79 -10.30
CA GLU A 222 -15.94 4.22 -10.00
C GLU A 222 -15.19 4.59 -8.72
N LEU A 223 -15.24 3.73 -7.71
CA LEU A 223 -14.74 4.04 -6.38
C LEU A 223 -13.26 3.68 -6.21
N PRO A 224 -12.40 4.62 -5.80
CA PRO A 224 -10.99 4.35 -5.62
C PRO A 224 -10.75 3.57 -4.33
N VAL A 225 -10.52 2.26 -4.49
CA VAL A 225 -10.10 1.32 -3.45
C VAL A 225 -8.71 0.83 -3.83
N MET A 226 -7.69 1.11 -3.02
CA MET A 226 -6.31 0.77 -3.37
C MET A 226 -5.41 0.58 -2.15
N THR A 227 -4.23 0.01 -2.35
CA THR A 227 -3.22 -0.09 -1.29
C THR A 227 -2.42 1.20 -1.14
N LEU A 228 -1.73 1.38 0.01
CA LEU A 228 -0.76 2.45 0.20
C LEU A 228 0.35 2.39 -0.86
N GLU A 229 0.78 1.19 -1.25
CA GLU A 229 1.72 0.96 -2.34
C GLU A 229 1.21 1.59 -3.64
N GLU A 230 -0.02 1.25 -4.04
CA GLU A 230 -0.64 1.75 -5.27
C GLU A 230 -0.82 3.27 -5.23
N MET A 231 -1.19 3.84 -4.07
CA MET A 231 -1.26 5.29 -3.89
C MET A 231 0.10 5.94 -4.13
N LEU A 232 1.14 5.46 -3.46
CA LEU A 232 2.48 6.02 -3.56
C LEU A 232 3.07 5.85 -4.96
N CYS A 233 2.91 4.69 -5.60
CA CYS A 233 3.41 4.46 -6.94
C CYS A 233 2.72 5.36 -7.97
N LYS A 234 1.40 5.55 -7.86
CA LYS A 234 0.64 6.48 -8.72
C LYS A 234 1.09 7.93 -8.52
N GLU A 235 1.21 8.36 -7.27
CA GLU A 235 1.68 9.70 -6.92
C GLU A 235 3.11 9.96 -7.44
N LEU A 236 3.95 8.92 -7.43
CA LEU A 236 5.34 9.03 -7.84
C LEU A 236 5.56 8.78 -9.34
N GLU A 237 4.54 8.37 -10.08
CA GLU A 237 4.61 7.89 -11.48
C GLU A 237 5.62 6.74 -11.65
N LEU A 238 5.68 5.83 -10.68
CA LEU A 238 6.57 4.67 -10.71
C LEU A 238 5.87 3.46 -11.34
N GLU A 239 6.45 2.96 -12.44
CA GLU A 239 6.02 1.72 -13.08
C GLU A 239 6.82 0.53 -12.51
N ASN A 240 6.13 -0.37 -11.81
CA ASN A 240 6.69 -1.61 -11.24
C ASN A 240 7.96 -1.42 -10.38
N PRO A 241 7.97 -0.52 -9.37
CA PRO A 241 9.10 -0.40 -8.48
C PRO A 241 9.26 -1.66 -7.64
N THR A 242 10.50 -2.02 -7.32
CA THR A 242 10.77 -3.03 -6.29
C THR A 242 10.73 -2.41 -4.92
N ILE A 243 9.88 -3.01 -4.09
CA ILE A 243 9.66 -2.62 -2.72
C ILE A 243 10.17 -3.73 -1.83
N ILE A 244 11.07 -3.37 -0.93
CA ILE A 244 11.69 -4.27 0.03
C ILE A 244 10.84 -4.27 1.30
N GLU A 245 10.36 -5.46 1.65
CA GLU A 245 9.62 -5.72 2.88
C GLU A 245 10.46 -6.53 3.89
N TYR A 246 9.82 -6.98 4.96
CA TYR A 246 10.47 -7.69 6.06
C TYR A 246 11.28 -8.91 5.60
N ASP A 247 10.67 -9.83 4.85
CA ASP A 247 11.34 -11.08 4.44
C ASP A 247 12.54 -10.82 3.53
N ALA A 248 12.41 -9.84 2.63
CA ALA A 248 13.47 -9.33 1.77
C ALA A 248 14.66 -8.81 2.58
N PHE A 249 14.37 -8.00 3.58
CA PHE A 249 15.38 -7.44 4.46
C PHE A 249 16.11 -8.54 5.22
N ILE A 250 15.38 -9.54 5.76
CA ILE A 250 16.01 -10.66 6.48
C ILE A 250 16.96 -11.42 5.57
N GLN A 251 16.57 -11.73 4.34
CA GLN A 251 17.44 -12.39 3.36
C GLN A 251 18.69 -11.57 3.03
N TRP A 252 18.52 -10.27 2.85
CA TRP A 252 19.64 -9.35 2.63
C TRP A 252 20.59 -9.31 3.84
N ALA A 253 20.04 -9.29 5.06
CA ALA A 253 20.79 -9.16 6.31
C ALA A 253 21.53 -10.44 6.73
N LEU A 254 21.23 -11.59 6.11
CA LEU A 254 21.95 -12.86 6.31
C LEU A 254 23.31 -12.92 5.61
N ARG A 255 23.69 -11.91 4.82
CA ARG A 255 25.04 -11.81 4.25
C ARG A 255 26.09 -11.69 5.35
N ASP A 256 27.24 -12.35 5.17
CA ASP A 256 28.29 -12.42 6.19
C ASP A 256 28.70 -11.04 6.73
N ASP A 257 28.88 -10.05 5.84
CA ASP A 257 29.28 -8.70 6.22
C ASP A 257 28.24 -7.97 7.08
N ILE A 258 26.95 -8.22 6.86
CA ILE A 258 25.87 -7.64 7.65
C ILE A 258 25.67 -8.42 8.95
N SER A 259 25.72 -9.75 8.89
CA SER A 259 25.64 -10.63 10.04
C SER A 259 26.76 -10.36 11.05
N ASP A 260 27.98 -10.10 10.57
CA ASP A 260 29.13 -9.72 11.39
C ASP A 260 28.90 -8.38 12.12
N ILE A 261 28.32 -7.39 11.43
CA ILE A 261 27.94 -6.11 12.07
C ILE A 261 26.86 -6.34 13.12
N ALA A 262 25.83 -7.12 12.79
CA ALA A 262 24.73 -7.45 13.70
C ALA A 262 25.22 -8.20 14.94
N ASN A 263 26.33 -8.94 14.83
CA ASN A 263 27.01 -9.61 15.94
C ASN A 263 26.04 -10.46 16.79
N GLY A 264 25.21 -11.26 16.12
CA GLY A 264 24.21 -12.13 16.75
C GLY A 264 22.99 -11.41 17.33
N PHE A 265 22.84 -10.10 17.12
CA PHE A 265 21.65 -9.37 17.54
C PHE A 265 20.44 -9.75 16.66
N PRO A 266 19.21 -9.86 17.22
CA PRO A 266 18.05 -10.33 16.46
C PRO A 266 17.73 -9.44 15.26
N LEU A 267 17.79 -9.99 14.04
CA LEU A 267 17.55 -9.24 12.79
C LEU A 267 16.14 -8.61 12.73
N ARG A 268 15.15 -9.24 13.36
CA ARG A 268 13.79 -8.70 13.49
C ARG A 268 13.78 -7.36 14.24
N GLU A 269 14.55 -7.26 15.33
CA GLU A 269 14.63 -6.03 16.11
C GLU A 269 15.34 -4.93 15.32
N ILE A 270 16.39 -5.29 14.57
CA ILE A 270 17.07 -4.37 13.64
C ILE A 270 16.09 -3.83 12.60
N TRP A 271 15.31 -4.71 11.95
CA TRP A 271 14.30 -4.30 10.97
C TRP A 271 13.29 -3.33 11.57
N VAL A 272 12.67 -3.71 12.69
CA VAL A 272 11.62 -2.91 13.33
C VAL A 272 12.17 -1.54 13.71
N GLU A 273 13.37 -1.47 14.30
CA GLU A 273 14.04 -0.21 14.65
C GLU A 273 14.36 0.65 13.42
N ILE A 274 14.84 0.05 12.33
CA ILE A 274 15.10 0.75 11.07
C ILE A 274 13.80 1.33 10.51
N ASN A 275 12.78 0.50 10.41
CA ASN A 275 11.50 0.84 9.81
C ASN A 275 10.76 1.93 10.59
N THR A 276 10.74 1.85 11.93
CA THR A 276 9.93 2.76 12.76
C THR A 276 10.66 4.01 13.19
N VAL A 277 11.91 3.89 13.64
CA VAL A 277 12.66 5.00 14.24
C VAL A 277 13.58 5.64 13.21
N ILE A 278 14.44 4.86 12.56
CA ILE A 278 15.51 5.41 11.69
C ILE A 278 14.96 6.00 10.40
N LYS A 279 14.01 5.31 9.77
CA LYS A 279 13.36 5.77 8.55
C LYS A 279 11.91 6.19 8.78
N GLY A 280 11.26 5.83 9.89
CA GLY A 280 9.82 6.04 10.06
C GLY A 280 9.42 7.29 10.86
N ALA A 281 10.28 7.77 11.76
CA ALA A 281 9.87 8.74 12.78
C ALA A 281 9.87 10.21 12.31
N SER A 282 10.66 10.54 11.28
CA SER A 282 10.82 11.91 10.78
C SER A 282 10.47 12.03 9.30
N LYS A 283 10.43 13.27 8.80
CA LYS A 283 10.26 13.56 7.36
C LYS A 283 11.57 13.39 6.57
N GLU A 284 12.70 13.10 7.21
CA GLU A 284 13.96 12.82 6.51
C GLU A 284 13.92 11.41 5.91
N ARG A 285 14.60 11.16 4.78
CA ARG A 285 14.67 9.81 4.17
C ARG A 285 15.23 8.80 5.16
N ILE A 286 16.37 9.16 5.76
CA ILE A 286 17.01 8.47 6.87
C ILE A 286 17.48 9.52 7.88
N GLN A 287 17.19 9.32 9.17
CA GLN A 287 17.65 10.26 10.18
C GLN A 287 19.18 10.27 10.32
N SER A 288 19.76 11.41 10.70
CA SER A 288 21.19 11.49 10.99
C SER A 288 21.59 10.60 12.16
N ARG A 289 22.87 10.18 12.18
CA ARG A 289 23.40 9.33 13.26
C ARG A 289 23.22 9.97 14.62
N ASP A 290 23.56 11.26 14.74
CA ASP A 290 23.49 11.96 16.03
C ASP A 290 22.05 12.13 16.50
N ALA A 291 21.11 12.39 15.58
CA ALA A 291 19.68 12.42 15.88
C ALA A 291 19.18 11.07 16.41
N TYR A 292 19.58 9.96 15.78
CA TYR A 292 19.20 8.62 16.24
C TYR A 292 19.78 8.29 17.63
N LEU A 293 21.07 8.55 17.83
CA LEU A 293 21.74 8.26 19.09
C LEU A 293 21.09 9.04 20.25
N GLY A 294 20.73 10.31 20.02
CA GLY A 294 20.03 11.16 20.97
C GLY A 294 18.51 10.94 21.06
N SER A 295 17.92 10.12 20.18
CA SER A 295 16.46 9.94 20.13
C SER A 295 15.92 9.18 21.35
N ALA A 296 14.89 9.75 21.97
CA ALA A 296 14.13 9.14 23.06
C ALA A 296 13.18 8.02 22.57
N ALA A 297 12.90 7.93 21.26
CA ALA A 297 12.05 6.89 20.66
C ALA A 297 12.69 5.50 20.69
N SER A 298 14.00 5.43 20.90
CA SER A 298 14.76 4.18 20.99
C SER A 298 15.31 3.98 22.39
N ALA A 299 14.88 2.89 23.03
CA ALA A 299 15.32 2.50 24.37
C ALA A 299 16.65 1.70 24.37
N TYR A 300 17.24 1.44 23.21
CA TYR A 300 18.49 0.69 23.12
C TYR A 300 19.68 1.49 23.67
N PRO A 301 20.66 0.81 24.33
CA PRO A 301 21.92 1.45 24.71
C PRO A 301 22.67 2.00 23.50
N GLU A 302 23.47 3.05 23.71
CA GLU A 302 24.21 3.74 22.64
C GLU A 302 25.06 2.78 21.78
N LYS A 303 25.70 1.77 22.40
CA LYS A 303 26.47 0.74 21.67
C LYS A 303 25.60 -0.02 20.67
N THR A 304 24.41 -0.44 21.09
CA THR A 304 23.44 -1.16 20.25
C THR A 304 22.90 -0.24 19.15
N LYS A 305 22.56 1.01 19.48
CA LYS A 305 22.15 2.00 18.47
C LYS A 305 23.23 2.22 17.41
N LYS A 306 24.51 2.35 17.79
CA LYS A 306 25.62 2.48 16.83
C LYS A 306 25.69 1.30 15.86
N MET A 307 25.50 0.08 16.36
CA MET A 307 25.46 -1.13 15.52
C MET A 307 24.26 -1.11 14.58
N ILE A 308 23.05 -0.85 15.08
CA ILE A 308 21.83 -0.82 14.26
C ILE A 308 21.96 0.23 13.17
N TYR A 309 22.48 1.42 13.49
CA TYR A 309 22.69 2.48 12.51
C TYR A 309 23.70 2.10 11.42
N ALA A 310 24.72 1.29 11.75
CA ALA A 310 25.66 0.78 10.75
C ALA A 310 24.96 -0.17 9.77
N VAL A 311 24.08 -1.06 10.26
CA VAL A 311 23.24 -1.90 9.41
C VAL A 311 22.27 -1.04 8.58
N ALA A 312 21.61 -0.06 9.18
CA ALA A 312 20.70 0.87 8.51
C ALA A 312 21.38 1.63 7.36
N SER A 313 22.63 2.07 7.56
CA SER A 313 23.41 2.76 6.53
C SER A 313 23.74 1.83 5.35
N LYS A 314 24.09 0.56 5.63
CA LYS A 314 24.33 -0.45 4.59
C LYS A 314 23.06 -0.81 3.84
N TYR A 315 21.95 -0.92 4.56
CA TYR A 315 20.63 -1.17 4.01
C TYR A 315 20.23 -0.04 3.05
N ASP A 316 20.33 1.20 3.52
CA ASP A 316 19.99 2.38 2.72
C ASP A 316 20.85 2.50 1.44
N MET A 317 22.14 2.20 1.55
CA MET A 317 23.04 2.15 0.42
C MET A 317 22.65 1.04 -0.56
N TRP A 318 22.28 -0.15 -0.05
CA TRP A 318 21.82 -1.26 -0.88
C TRP A 318 20.54 -0.92 -1.65
N LEU A 319 19.58 -0.24 -1.03
CA LEU A 319 18.37 0.23 -1.71
C LEU A 319 18.71 1.20 -2.85
N LYS A 320 19.46 2.27 -2.53
CA LYS A 320 19.88 3.30 -3.51
C LYS A 320 20.58 2.72 -4.72
N VAL A 321 21.57 1.87 -4.46
CA VAL A 321 22.42 1.25 -5.49
C VAL A 321 21.63 0.41 -6.48
N ASN A 322 20.54 -0.22 -6.04
CA ASN A 322 19.76 -1.10 -6.87
C ASN A 322 18.46 -0.46 -7.37
N HIS A 323 18.23 0.83 -7.07
CA HIS A 323 16.96 1.52 -7.32
C HIS A 323 15.76 0.81 -6.67
N TYR A 324 15.98 0.26 -5.48
CA TYR A 324 14.92 -0.33 -4.66
C TYR A 324 14.39 0.70 -3.68
N TYR A 325 13.19 0.46 -3.18
CA TYR A 325 12.52 1.30 -2.22
C TYR A 325 12.04 0.48 -1.04
N ASP A 326 11.87 1.11 0.11
CA ASP A 326 10.91 0.65 1.11
C ASP A 326 9.75 1.64 1.18
N TYR A 327 8.69 1.30 1.93
CA TYR A 327 7.52 2.17 2.07
C TYR A 327 7.84 3.56 2.68
N ASN A 328 8.90 3.68 3.48
CA ASN A 328 9.31 4.97 4.04
C ASN A 328 10.09 5.81 3.03
N ASP A 329 10.84 5.18 2.12
CA ASP A 329 11.46 5.87 0.99
C ASP A 329 10.40 6.40 0.02
N LEU A 330 9.42 5.57 -0.35
CA LEU A 330 8.32 6.02 -1.21
C LEU A 330 7.54 7.20 -0.59
N ALA A 331 7.19 7.10 0.70
CA ALA A 331 6.52 8.19 1.40
C ALA A 331 7.39 9.46 1.49
N TYR A 332 8.71 9.31 1.68
CA TYR A 332 9.65 10.44 1.67
C TYR A 332 9.69 11.14 0.30
N GLU A 333 9.83 10.37 -0.79
CA GLU A 333 9.87 10.92 -2.14
C GLU A 333 8.55 11.62 -2.50
N ALA A 334 7.41 11.06 -2.06
CA ALA A 334 6.10 11.64 -2.32
C ALA A 334 5.92 12.98 -1.58
N LEU A 335 6.35 13.03 -0.31
CA LEU A 335 6.30 14.24 0.51
C LEU A 335 7.35 15.30 0.15
N SER A 336 8.35 14.95 -0.67
CA SER A 336 9.41 15.87 -1.11
C SER A 336 8.97 16.80 -2.24
N ARG A 337 7.75 16.62 -2.76
CA ARG A 337 7.12 17.44 -3.81
C ARG A 337 5.66 17.77 -3.44
N PRO A 338 5.06 18.81 -4.05
CA PRO A 338 3.61 19.00 -3.97
C PRO A 338 2.88 17.77 -4.47
N LEU A 339 1.86 17.31 -3.74
CA LEU A 339 1.08 16.14 -4.12
C LEU A 339 0.28 16.40 -5.40
N ALA A 340 0.31 15.45 -6.33
CA ALA A 340 -0.40 15.49 -7.60
C ALA A 340 -1.91 15.29 -7.42
N ARG A 341 -2.32 14.45 -6.44
CA ARG A 341 -3.74 14.18 -6.16
C ARG A 341 -4.06 14.37 -4.68
N GLN A 342 -5.16 15.07 -4.42
CA GLN A 342 -5.82 15.10 -3.11
C GLN A 342 -7.28 14.72 -3.25
N TYR A 343 -7.80 14.00 -2.26
CA TYR A 343 -9.19 13.54 -2.20
C TYR A 343 -10.02 14.46 -1.31
N ASP A 344 -11.33 14.55 -1.55
CA ASP A 344 -12.21 15.34 -0.68
C ASP A 344 -12.22 14.74 0.73
N HIS A 345 -12.39 13.41 0.81
CA HIS A 345 -12.28 12.65 2.05
C HIS A 345 -11.31 11.48 1.90
N LEU A 346 -10.77 11.02 3.03
CA LEU A 346 -9.82 9.91 3.12
C LEU A 346 -10.34 8.90 4.14
N ILE A 347 -10.41 7.63 3.73
CA ILE A 347 -10.64 6.49 4.62
C ILE A 347 -9.39 5.61 4.59
N PHE A 348 -8.74 5.42 5.74
CA PHE A 348 -7.55 4.58 5.83
C PHE A 348 -7.75 3.44 6.85
N ASP A 349 -7.67 2.20 6.40
CA ASP A 349 -7.73 0.99 7.25
C ASP A 349 -6.33 0.46 7.59
N GLU A 350 -6.18 -0.20 8.74
CA GLU A 350 -4.89 -0.66 9.30
C GLU A 350 -3.91 0.48 9.69
N VAL A 351 -4.42 1.59 10.21
CA VAL A 351 -3.61 2.79 10.56
C VAL A 351 -2.46 2.49 11.54
N GLN A 352 -2.61 1.48 12.42
CA GLN A 352 -1.57 1.09 13.38
C GLN A 352 -0.26 0.65 12.73
N GLU A 353 -0.32 0.15 11.49
CA GLU A 353 0.85 -0.33 10.76
C GLU A 353 1.63 0.82 10.10
N LEU A 354 1.10 2.04 10.08
CA LEU A 354 1.76 3.19 9.47
C LEU A 354 2.84 3.79 10.38
N THR A 355 4.02 4.02 9.82
CA THR A 355 5.02 4.88 10.46
C THR A 355 4.54 6.33 10.43
N ASN A 356 5.10 7.19 11.29
CA ASN A 356 4.73 8.62 11.31
C ASN A 356 4.95 9.30 9.95
N LYS A 357 5.99 8.92 9.21
CA LYS A 357 6.23 9.38 7.84
C LYS A 357 5.13 8.94 6.87
N GLN A 358 4.75 7.66 6.87
CA GLN A 358 3.68 7.16 6.01
C GLN A 358 2.33 7.80 6.37
N LEU A 359 2.07 7.98 7.66
CA LEU A 359 0.89 8.67 8.16
C LEU A 359 0.87 10.15 7.72
N THR A 360 2.01 10.83 7.71
CA THR A 360 2.12 12.20 7.18
C THR A 360 1.67 12.26 5.72
N TYR A 361 2.11 11.30 4.89
CA TYR A 361 1.68 11.21 3.49
C TYR A 361 0.17 10.99 3.36
N ILE A 362 -0.38 10.05 4.14
CA ILE A 362 -1.81 9.75 4.15
C ILE A 362 -2.64 10.99 4.54
N LEU A 363 -2.27 11.69 5.62
CA LEU A 363 -2.98 12.89 6.06
C LEU A 363 -2.79 14.09 5.11
N ALA A 364 -1.71 14.15 4.34
CA ALA A 364 -1.52 15.15 3.30
C ALA A 364 -2.36 14.87 2.03
N SER A 365 -2.78 13.61 1.83
CA SER A 365 -3.54 13.17 0.65
C SER A 365 -5.02 13.58 0.68
N THR A 366 -5.50 14.21 1.75
CA THR A 366 -6.86 14.79 1.83
C THR A 366 -6.83 16.32 1.66
N LYS A 367 -7.85 16.87 1.01
CA LYS A 367 -8.06 18.33 0.91
C LYS A 367 -8.53 18.91 2.24
N ASN A 368 -9.28 18.15 3.02
CA ASN A 368 -9.83 18.56 4.31
C ASN A 368 -9.63 17.46 5.36
N LYS A 369 -8.98 17.80 6.48
CA LYS A 369 -8.74 16.86 7.58
C LYS A 369 -10.01 16.57 8.41
N GLN A 370 -11.06 17.38 8.30
CA GLN A 370 -12.34 17.20 9.02
C GLN A 370 -13.01 15.85 8.75
N THR A 371 -12.79 15.30 7.56
CA THR A 371 -13.57 14.16 7.05
C THR A 371 -12.73 12.89 6.97
N VAL A 372 -11.54 12.91 7.57
CA VAL A 372 -10.64 11.77 7.68
C VAL A 372 -11.27 10.70 8.59
N LEU A 373 -11.31 9.47 8.09
CA LEU A 373 -11.67 8.28 8.84
C LEU A 373 -10.48 7.32 8.89
N LEU A 374 -9.89 7.13 10.07
CA LEU A 374 -8.82 6.18 10.30
C LEU A 374 -9.38 4.96 11.03
N LEU A 375 -9.01 3.75 10.62
CA LEU A 375 -9.44 2.52 11.26
C LEU A 375 -8.21 1.68 11.62
N GLY A 376 -8.24 1.03 12.78
CA GLY A 376 -7.12 0.17 13.18
C GLY A 376 -7.35 -0.70 14.38
N ASP A 377 -6.34 -1.51 14.69
CA ASP A 377 -6.24 -2.38 15.85
C ASP A 377 -4.81 -2.36 16.40
N VAL A 378 -4.59 -1.62 17.49
CA VAL A 378 -3.24 -1.44 18.08
C VAL A 378 -2.59 -2.75 18.57
N HIS A 379 -3.38 -3.81 18.76
CA HIS A 379 -2.85 -5.13 19.15
C HIS A 379 -2.39 -5.95 17.96
N GLN A 380 -2.67 -5.52 16.72
CA GLN A 380 -2.16 -6.14 15.49
C GLN A 380 -0.86 -5.52 14.98
N SER A 381 -0.35 -4.45 15.61
CA SER A 381 0.88 -3.79 15.16
C SER A 381 2.12 -4.65 15.40
N THR A 382 2.54 -5.41 14.40
CA THR A 382 3.63 -6.40 14.54
C THR A 382 5.00 -5.82 14.18
N GLN A 383 5.03 -4.80 13.32
CA GLN A 383 6.27 -4.19 12.84
C GLN A 383 6.37 -2.69 13.18
N ASN A 384 5.41 -2.15 13.93
CA ASN A 384 5.40 -0.76 14.34
C ASN A 384 5.10 -0.56 15.83
N TYR A 385 6.13 -0.37 16.65
CA TYR A 385 5.97 -0.12 18.09
C TYR A 385 5.88 1.37 18.45
N GLN A 386 5.99 2.27 17.46
CA GLN A 386 5.99 3.73 17.64
C GLN A 386 4.68 4.38 17.17
N PHE A 387 3.63 3.60 16.94
CA PHE A 387 2.30 4.16 16.66
C PHE A 387 1.86 5.03 17.85
N ASP A 388 1.80 6.34 17.62
CA ASP A 388 1.43 7.33 18.63
C ASP A 388 0.21 8.13 18.16
N LEU A 389 -0.88 7.99 18.89
CA LEU A 389 -2.11 8.74 18.62
C LEU A 389 -1.91 10.25 18.78
N SER A 390 -0.98 10.68 19.63
CA SER A 390 -0.67 12.09 19.84
C SER A 390 -0.16 12.76 18.57
N PHE A 391 0.58 12.02 17.73
CA PHE A 391 1.03 12.49 16.42
C PHE A 391 -0.17 12.83 15.52
N ILE A 392 -1.16 11.94 15.42
CA ILE A 392 -2.39 12.18 14.64
C ILE A 392 -3.17 13.36 15.22
N LYS A 393 -3.35 13.39 16.54
CA LYS A 393 -4.09 14.45 17.23
C LYS A 393 -3.48 15.83 16.96
N ASN A 394 -2.17 15.96 17.04
CA ASN A 394 -1.48 17.22 16.79
C ASN A 394 -1.67 17.66 15.34
N ASP A 395 -1.49 16.75 14.37
CA ASP A 395 -1.65 17.05 12.95
C ASP A 395 -3.09 17.47 12.56
N ILE A 396 -4.09 16.86 13.19
CA ILE A 396 -5.52 17.22 13.05
C ILE A 396 -5.83 18.55 13.74
N TYR A 397 -5.26 18.78 14.93
CA TYR A 397 -5.43 20.02 15.70
C TYR A 397 -4.81 21.23 15.01
N GLU A 398 -3.64 21.07 14.39
CA GLU A 398 -3.01 22.12 13.57
C GLU A 398 -3.88 22.53 12.37
N ALA A 399 -4.75 21.63 11.89
CA ALA A 399 -5.75 21.94 10.86
C ALA A 399 -7.07 22.52 11.42
N GLY A 400 -7.17 22.77 12.73
CA GLY A 400 -8.33 23.39 13.36
C GLY A 400 -9.42 22.42 13.83
N TYR A 401 -9.16 21.11 13.82
CA TYR A 401 -10.17 20.10 14.18
C TYR A 401 -9.78 19.31 15.44
N THR A 402 -10.76 18.63 16.03
CA THR A 402 -10.52 17.68 17.13
C THR A 402 -10.72 16.26 16.63
N LEU A 403 -9.71 15.40 16.82
CA LEU A 403 -9.82 13.98 16.49
C LEU A 403 -10.75 13.28 17.49
N LYS A 404 -11.82 12.68 16.99
CA LYS A 404 -12.70 11.81 17.76
C LYS A 404 -12.14 10.40 17.82
N GLU A 405 -12.08 9.82 19.01
CA GLU A 405 -11.72 8.42 19.22
C GLU A 405 -12.96 7.57 19.49
N VAL A 406 -13.14 6.52 18.71
CA VAL A 406 -14.24 5.55 18.87
C VAL A 406 -13.65 4.16 19.04
N PHE A 407 -14.20 3.38 19.96
CA PHE A 407 -13.76 2.02 20.26
C PHE A 407 -14.91 1.06 20.03
N ILE A 408 -14.64 -0.01 19.27
CA ILE A 408 -15.60 -1.10 19.04
C ILE A 408 -14.96 -2.43 19.44
N ASN A 409 -15.64 -3.20 20.29
CA ASN A 409 -15.01 -4.36 20.93
C ASN A 409 -15.74 -5.68 20.71
N LYS A 410 -16.87 -5.69 19.99
CA LYS A 410 -17.54 -6.92 19.58
C LYS A 410 -16.72 -7.68 18.54
N ASN A 411 -16.48 -8.96 18.80
CA ASN A 411 -15.78 -9.88 17.92
C ASN A 411 -16.79 -10.84 17.28
N TYR A 412 -17.05 -10.64 15.99
CA TYR A 412 -17.96 -11.46 15.18
C TYR A 412 -17.24 -12.64 14.48
N ARG A 413 -15.90 -12.70 14.55
CA ARG A 413 -15.09 -13.69 13.84
C ARG A 413 -14.84 -14.92 14.70
N SER A 414 -14.20 -14.72 15.84
CA SER A 414 -13.67 -15.77 16.71
C SER A 414 -14.68 -16.17 17.79
N THR A 415 -14.69 -17.44 18.17
CA THR A 415 -15.57 -17.96 19.23
C THR A 415 -15.17 -17.48 20.63
N SER A 416 -16.12 -17.53 21.57
CA SER A 416 -15.99 -17.06 22.94
C SER A 416 -14.74 -17.53 23.66
N GLU A 417 -14.37 -18.80 23.55
CA GLU A 417 -13.24 -19.37 24.27
C GLU A 417 -11.91 -18.95 23.65
N ILE A 418 -11.85 -18.77 22.33
CA ILE A 418 -10.69 -18.17 21.65
C ILE A 418 -10.55 -16.71 22.10
N VAL A 419 -11.65 -15.96 22.12
CA VAL A 419 -11.68 -14.56 22.56
C VAL A 419 -11.25 -14.40 24.02
N GLN A 420 -11.62 -15.32 24.91
CA GLN A 420 -11.13 -15.32 26.30
C GLN A 420 -9.60 -15.47 26.37
N ALA A 421 -9.03 -16.37 25.58
CA ALA A 421 -7.59 -16.55 25.51
C ALA A 421 -6.89 -15.31 24.90
N ILE A 422 -7.48 -14.69 23.87
CA ILE A 422 -7.01 -13.43 23.27
C ILE A 422 -7.02 -12.29 24.31
N ASN A 423 -8.10 -12.15 25.07
CA ASN A 423 -8.22 -11.17 26.14
C ASN A 423 -7.12 -11.38 27.18
N LYS A 424 -6.74 -12.63 27.49
CA LYS A 424 -5.63 -12.89 28.38
C LYS A 424 -4.28 -12.41 27.83
N VAL A 425 -4.03 -12.57 26.53
CA VAL A 425 -2.84 -12.03 25.86
C VAL A 425 -2.81 -10.49 25.96
N LYS A 426 -3.96 -9.82 25.80
CA LYS A 426 -4.07 -8.36 25.97
C LYS A 426 -3.76 -7.93 27.41
N GLU A 427 -4.28 -8.63 28.41
CA GLU A 427 -3.95 -8.38 29.81
C GLU A 427 -2.45 -8.52 30.10
N VAL A 428 -1.81 -9.57 29.55
CA VAL A 428 -0.36 -9.78 29.69
C VAL A 428 0.39 -8.57 29.12
N LYS A 429 0.04 -8.10 27.92
CA LYS A 429 0.64 -6.90 27.31
C LYS A 429 0.44 -5.68 28.22
N GLN A 430 -0.78 -5.42 28.67
CA GLN A 430 -1.12 -4.25 29.50
C GLN A 430 -0.39 -4.26 30.85
N SER A 431 -0.18 -5.44 31.44
CA SER A 431 0.57 -5.57 32.69
C SER A 431 2.05 -5.18 32.58
N LYS A 432 2.61 -5.25 31.35
CA LYS A 432 4.02 -5.00 31.06
C LYS A 432 4.28 -3.64 30.42
N PHE A 433 3.34 -3.15 29.62
CA PHE A 433 3.48 -1.90 28.87
C PHE A 433 2.37 -0.92 29.27
N LYS A 434 2.75 0.18 29.94
CA LYS A 434 1.82 1.24 30.38
C LYS A 434 1.50 2.27 29.29
N SER A 435 2.19 2.19 28.16
CA SER A 435 2.26 3.20 27.10
C SER A 435 1.01 3.29 26.22
N ALA A 436 0.07 2.34 26.31
CA ALA A 436 -1.07 2.29 25.39
C ALA A 436 -2.31 3.08 25.83
N GLY A 437 -2.31 3.89 26.90
CA GLY A 437 -3.50 4.66 27.33
C GLY A 437 -4.67 3.79 27.87
N ILE A 438 -5.62 4.40 28.57
CA ILE A 438 -6.75 3.70 29.25
C ILE A 438 -7.76 3.16 28.22
N SER A 439 -7.98 3.89 27.13
CA SER A 439 -9.02 3.58 26.15
C SER A 439 -8.74 2.30 25.35
N PHE A 440 -7.47 1.95 25.15
CA PHE A 440 -7.04 0.73 24.46
C PHE A 440 -7.07 -0.54 25.34
N GLN A 441 -7.52 -0.41 26.59
CA GLN A 441 -7.60 -1.51 27.55
C GLN A 441 -8.87 -2.34 27.42
N GLN A 442 -9.83 -1.94 26.59
CA GLN A 442 -11.10 -2.64 26.45
C GLN A 442 -10.90 -4.09 25.98
N LEU A 443 -11.53 -5.03 26.70
CA LEU A 443 -11.57 -6.44 26.33
C LEU A 443 -12.57 -6.67 25.19
N GLU A 444 -12.30 -7.70 24.40
CA GLU A 444 -13.16 -8.13 23.31
C GLU A 444 -14.38 -8.88 23.83
N ILE A 445 -15.53 -8.61 23.23
CA ILE A 445 -16.82 -9.24 23.56
C ILE A 445 -17.15 -10.22 22.44
N PRO A 446 -17.11 -11.54 22.70
CA PRO A 446 -17.47 -12.51 21.68
C PRO A 446 -18.97 -12.50 21.39
N VAL A 447 -19.33 -12.68 20.13
CA VAL A 447 -20.72 -12.92 19.71
C VAL A 447 -21.00 -14.42 19.59
N ARG A 448 -20.02 -15.18 19.09
CA ARG A 448 -20.17 -16.61 18.77
C ARG A 448 -19.69 -17.50 19.90
N THR A 449 -20.29 -18.68 20.04
CA THR A 449 -19.86 -19.71 21.02
C THR A 449 -19.00 -20.79 20.39
N GLY A 450 -18.10 -21.43 21.15
CA GLY A 450 -17.23 -22.47 20.62
C GLY A 450 -16.62 -23.39 21.67
N VAL A 451 -15.35 -23.77 21.45
CA VAL A 451 -14.60 -24.67 22.33
C VAL A 451 -13.27 -24.07 22.71
N LYS A 452 -12.73 -24.50 23.85
CA LYS A 452 -11.42 -24.05 24.32
C LYS A 452 -10.32 -24.31 23.28
N PRO A 453 -9.42 -23.33 23.05
CA PRO A 453 -8.17 -23.55 22.34
C PRO A 453 -7.42 -24.77 22.84
N TYR A 454 -6.70 -25.44 21.95
CA TYR A 454 -5.95 -26.64 22.24
C TYR A 454 -4.47 -26.34 22.41
N PHE A 455 -3.83 -26.96 23.39
CA PHE A 455 -2.38 -26.89 23.59
C PHE A 455 -1.78 -28.29 23.52
N SER A 456 -0.65 -28.43 22.83
CA SER A 456 0.07 -29.69 22.71
C SER A 456 1.58 -29.49 22.74
N ARG A 457 2.29 -30.53 23.14
CA ARG A 457 3.75 -30.59 23.05
C ARG A 457 4.17 -31.27 21.75
N GLY A 458 5.22 -30.75 21.14
CA GLY A 458 5.86 -31.43 20.03
C GLY A 458 6.32 -32.84 20.41
N SER A 459 6.22 -33.74 19.45
CA SER A 459 6.62 -35.15 19.53
C SER A 459 7.12 -35.65 18.17
N GLU A 460 7.68 -36.86 18.09
CA GLU A 460 8.16 -37.46 16.83
C GLU A 460 7.08 -37.50 15.73
N GLY A 461 5.79 -37.60 16.10
CA GLY A 461 4.66 -37.62 15.17
C GLY A 461 4.20 -36.25 14.64
N THR A 462 4.81 -35.15 15.08
CA THR A 462 4.34 -33.78 14.78
C THR A 462 4.41 -33.45 13.29
N MET A 463 5.54 -33.76 12.64
CA MET A 463 5.66 -33.50 11.19
C MET A 463 4.78 -34.42 10.35
N SER A 464 4.54 -35.67 10.77
CA SER A 464 3.55 -36.51 10.10
C SER A 464 2.13 -35.96 10.21
N PHE A 465 1.77 -35.41 11.36
CA PHE A 465 0.48 -34.74 11.55
C PHE A 465 0.34 -33.54 10.62
N PHE A 466 1.32 -32.62 10.58
CA PHE A 466 1.27 -31.47 9.69
C PHE A 466 1.25 -31.86 8.21
N ARG A 467 1.94 -32.93 7.81
CA ARG A 467 1.84 -33.46 6.44
C ARG A 467 0.44 -33.91 6.07
N GLN A 468 -0.27 -34.58 6.99
CA GLN A 468 -1.65 -35.02 6.79
C GLN A 468 -2.61 -33.81 6.78
N LEU A 469 -2.40 -32.84 7.67
CA LEU A 469 -3.23 -31.65 7.81
C LEU A 469 -3.32 -30.81 6.53
N GLN A 470 -2.31 -30.90 5.66
CA GLN A 470 -2.31 -30.25 4.35
C GLN A 470 -3.46 -30.67 3.43
N GLN A 471 -4.20 -31.75 3.73
CA GLN A 471 -5.39 -32.17 2.98
C GLN A 471 -6.64 -31.35 3.33
N ASP A 472 -6.59 -30.55 4.40
CA ASP A 472 -7.69 -29.73 4.87
C ASP A 472 -7.55 -28.29 4.39
N VAL A 473 -8.36 -27.88 3.41
CA VAL A 473 -8.33 -26.51 2.87
C VAL A 473 -8.61 -25.45 3.95
N ASN A 474 -9.38 -25.80 4.99
CA ASN A 474 -9.82 -24.91 6.06
C ASN A 474 -8.82 -24.80 7.21
N ALA A 475 -7.68 -25.51 7.15
CA ALA A 475 -6.62 -25.49 8.15
C ALA A 475 -5.41 -24.65 7.73
N MET A 476 -5.06 -23.64 8.52
CA MET A 476 -3.83 -22.86 8.32
C MET A 476 -2.74 -23.28 9.30
N ILE A 477 -1.52 -23.41 8.79
CA ILE A 477 -0.32 -23.70 9.59
C ILE A 477 0.51 -22.42 9.69
N ILE A 478 0.71 -21.93 10.92
CA ILE A 478 1.50 -20.75 11.22
C ILE A 478 2.77 -21.17 11.97
N VAL A 479 3.92 -20.68 11.54
CA VAL A 479 5.21 -20.83 12.22
C VAL A 479 5.75 -19.48 12.66
N SER A 480 6.69 -19.48 13.60
CA SER A 480 7.24 -18.28 14.23
C SER A 480 8.07 -17.42 13.29
N ASP A 481 8.89 -18.03 12.44
CA ASP A 481 9.83 -17.35 11.55
C ASP A 481 10.12 -18.15 10.28
N ARG A 482 10.96 -17.56 9.41
CA ARG A 482 11.36 -18.16 8.15
C ARG A 482 12.19 -19.43 8.32
N ARG A 483 12.95 -19.57 9.40
CA ARG A 483 13.78 -20.76 9.63
C ARG A 483 12.90 -21.97 9.94
N GLU A 484 11.88 -21.79 10.77
CA GLU A 484 10.86 -22.81 11.02
C GLU A 484 10.07 -23.12 9.74
N LYS A 485 9.73 -22.10 8.96
CA LYS A 485 9.06 -22.29 7.65
C LYS A 485 9.89 -23.18 6.72
N GLU A 486 11.17 -22.87 6.54
CA GLU A 486 12.09 -23.67 5.72
C GLU A 486 12.23 -25.09 6.26
N HIS A 487 12.18 -25.28 7.58
CA HIS A 487 12.18 -26.61 8.20
C HIS A 487 10.93 -27.41 7.81
N PHE A 488 9.75 -26.79 7.84
CA PHE A 488 8.49 -27.40 7.42
C PHE A 488 8.49 -27.75 5.93
N GLU A 489 8.93 -26.82 5.08
CA GLU A 489 9.01 -27.00 3.63
C GLU A 489 9.94 -28.17 3.26
N LYS A 490 11.13 -28.25 3.87
CA LYS A 490 12.08 -29.37 3.68
C LYS A 490 11.52 -30.72 4.10
N ASN A 491 10.54 -30.74 5.01
CA ASN A 491 9.89 -31.95 5.51
C ASN A 491 8.56 -32.26 4.80
N GLY A 492 8.25 -31.56 3.71
CA GLY A 492 7.10 -31.82 2.84
C GLY A 492 5.82 -31.10 3.27
N VAL A 493 5.90 -30.07 4.10
CA VAL A 493 4.78 -29.18 4.44
C VAL A 493 4.94 -27.86 3.69
N LYS A 494 4.22 -27.70 2.58
CA LYS A 494 4.34 -26.57 1.66
C LYS A 494 3.39 -25.41 1.98
N ARG A 495 2.15 -25.69 2.42
CA ARG A 495 1.18 -24.64 2.82
C ARG A 495 1.36 -24.21 4.28
N VAL A 496 2.49 -23.56 4.53
CA VAL A 496 2.91 -23.02 5.83
C VAL A 496 3.18 -21.52 5.70
N PHE A 497 2.84 -20.76 6.74
CA PHE A 497 2.93 -19.30 6.76
C PHE A 497 3.74 -18.83 7.96
N THR A 498 4.60 -17.83 7.78
CA THR A 498 5.06 -17.03 8.92
C THR A 498 3.91 -16.16 9.43
N ILE A 499 4.00 -15.65 10.66
CA ILE A 499 2.96 -14.78 11.23
C ILE A 499 2.73 -13.55 10.34
N GLU A 500 3.79 -12.97 9.80
CA GLU A 500 3.77 -11.83 8.89
C GLU A 500 3.01 -12.14 7.60
N GLU A 501 3.12 -13.37 7.08
CA GLU A 501 2.41 -13.81 5.88
C GLU A 501 0.91 -14.03 6.09
N THR A 502 0.45 -14.19 7.34
CA THR A 502 -0.97 -14.40 7.66
C THR A 502 -1.85 -13.16 7.60
N ARG A 503 -1.27 -11.99 7.32
CA ARG A 503 -2.01 -10.74 7.21
C ARG A 503 -3.14 -10.86 6.18
N GLY A 504 -4.35 -10.46 6.59
CA GLY A 504 -5.57 -10.62 5.80
C GLY A 504 -6.14 -12.04 5.76
N LEU A 505 -5.39 -13.07 6.12
CA LEU A 505 -5.88 -14.45 6.10
C LEU A 505 -6.70 -14.78 7.35
N GLU A 506 -7.73 -15.60 7.20
CA GLU A 506 -8.62 -16.06 8.27
C GLU A 506 -9.10 -17.48 7.94
N TYR A 507 -8.99 -18.42 8.88
CA TYR A 507 -9.32 -19.83 8.64
C TYR A 507 -10.18 -20.41 9.77
N GLU A 508 -10.94 -21.45 9.46
CA GLU A 508 -11.73 -22.15 10.48
C GLU A 508 -10.87 -22.83 11.53
N LYS A 509 -9.73 -23.39 11.10
CA LYS A 509 -8.78 -24.05 11.98
C LYS A 509 -7.40 -23.42 11.80
N VAL A 510 -6.76 -23.04 12.90
CA VAL A 510 -5.40 -22.50 12.89
C VAL A 510 -4.53 -23.33 13.81
N TYR A 511 -3.38 -23.73 13.30
CA TYR A 511 -2.38 -24.52 13.99
C TYR A 511 -1.09 -23.71 14.02
N THR A 512 -0.58 -23.44 15.21
CA THR A 512 0.66 -22.70 15.38
C THR A 512 1.76 -23.61 15.89
N TYR A 513 2.98 -23.45 15.38
CA TYR A 513 4.15 -24.20 15.83
C TYR A 513 5.27 -23.26 16.29
N ASN A 514 5.79 -23.52 17.50
CA ASN A 514 6.93 -22.85 18.10
C ASN A 514 6.85 -21.31 18.19
N ILE A 515 5.64 -20.75 18.32
CA ILE A 515 5.43 -19.30 18.49
C ILE A 515 6.03 -18.82 19.81
N PHE A 516 5.90 -19.62 20.87
CA PHE A 516 6.50 -19.30 22.16
C PHE A 516 7.96 -19.74 22.23
N THR A 517 8.24 -20.97 21.80
CA THR A 517 9.55 -21.62 21.91
C THR A 517 10.64 -20.81 21.23
N THR A 518 10.37 -20.31 20.02
CA THR A 518 11.33 -19.50 19.24
C THR A 518 11.78 -18.25 19.99
N PHE A 519 10.85 -17.58 20.69
CA PHE A 519 11.11 -16.35 21.41
C PHE A 519 11.26 -16.54 22.93
N LYS A 520 11.66 -17.73 23.40
CA LYS A 520 11.79 -18.06 24.83
C LYS A 520 12.61 -17.06 25.65
N ASN A 521 13.66 -16.49 25.05
CA ASN A 521 14.50 -15.49 25.70
C ASN A 521 13.75 -14.15 25.85
N VAL A 522 12.95 -13.76 24.85
CA VAL A 522 12.07 -12.58 24.94
C VAL A 522 11.09 -12.75 26.09
N TRP A 523 10.45 -13.91 26.22
CA TRP A 523 9.51 -14.17 27.32
C TRP A 523 10.21 -14.14 28.67
N ARG A 524 11.41 -14.71 28.79
CA ARG A 524 12.20 -14.61 30.03
C ARG A 524 12.48 -13.16 30.41
N THR A 525 12.89 -12.33 29.46
CA THR A 525 13.11 -10.90 29.70
C THR A 525 11.81 -10.17 30.04
N LEU A 526 10.71 -10.46 29.33
CA LEU A 526 9.41 -9.85 29.55
C LEU A 526 8.86 -10.09 30.97
N PHE A 527 9.09 -11.28 31.50
CA PHE A 527 8.60 -11.71 32.81
C PHE A 527 9.64 -11.60 33.94
N ALA A 528 10.86 -11.16 33.65
CA ALA A 528 11.85 -10.83 34.67
C ALA A 528 11.47 -9.53 35.43
N GLU A 529 11.92 -9.41 36.67
CA GLU A 529 11.81 -8.17 37.47
C GLU A 529 12.89 -7.18 37.00
N THR A 530 12.61 -6.45 35.91
CA THR A 530 13.52 -5.43 35.36
C THR A 530 12.84 -4.08 35.25
N ASP A 531 13.54 -3.01 35.64
CA ASP A 531 12.96 -1.67 35.79
C ASP A 531 12.60 -0.96 34.46
N LYS A 532 13.16 -1.37 33.31
CA LYS A 532 12.86 -0.77 31.99
C LYS A 532 12.88 -1.81 30.87
N LEU A 533 11.69 -2.18 30.39
CA LEU A 533 11.54 -2.95 29.16
C LEU A 533 11.51 -2.03 27.95
N ASN A 534 12.10 -2.48 26.84
CA ASN A 534 11.96 -1.80 25.55
C ASN A 534 10.52 -2.02 25.04
N ASP A 535 9.82 -0.93 24.67
CA ASP A 535 8.47 -0.97 24.11
C ASP A 535 8.38 -1.82 22.84
N LEU A 536 9.48 -2.04 22.12
CA LEU A 536 9.54 -2.97 20.99
C LEU A 536 9.07 -4.38 21.38
N TYR A 537 9.31 -4.83 22.63
CA TYR A 537 8.90 -6.16 23.07
C TYR A 537 7.39 -6.40 23.02
N GLN A 538 6.58 -5.34 23.03
CA GLN A 538 5.13 -5.46 22.84
C GLN A 538 4.77 -6.09 21.48
N THR A 539 5.63 -5.92 20.47
CA THR A 539 5.41 -6.49 19.14
C THR A 539 5.44 -8.02 19.15
N TYR A 540 6.20 -8.65 20.04
CA TYR A 540 6.19 -10.11 20.19
C TYR A 540 4.87 -10.58 20.83
N VAL A 541 4.31 -9.84 21.79
CA VAL A 541 2.97 -10.16 22.32
C VAL A 541 1.91 -9.99 21.23
N ASN A 542 2.07 -8.98 20.37
CA ASN A 542 1.19 -8.77 19.21
C ASN A 542 1.30 -9.92 18.19
N LEU A 543 2.45 -10.58 18.03
CA LEU A 543 2.56 -11.78 17.18
C LEU A 543 1.64 -12.91 17.66
N VAL A 544 1.57 -13.13 18.98
CA VAL A 544 0.67 -14.12 19.59
C VAL A 544 -0.79 -13.72 19.35
N TYR A 545 -1.13 -12.45 19.58
CA TYR A 545 -2.45 -11.91 19.30
C TYR A 545 -2.85 -12.11 17.83
N VAL A 546 -1.98 -11.76 16.89
CA VAL A 546 -2.22 -11.90 15.46
C VAL A 546 -2.44 -13.36 15.10
N ALA A 547 -1.61 -14.29 15.57
CA ALA A 547 -1.77 -15.72 15.29
C ALA A 547 -3.11 -16.28 15.78
N MET A 548 -3.55 -15.92 16.99
CA MET A 548 -4.84 -16.36 17.55
C MET A 548 -6.03 -15.78 16.80
N THR A 549 -5.97 -14.50 16.42
CA THR A 549 -7.06 -13.78 15.73
C THR A 549 -7.28 -14.20 14.27
N ARG A 550 -6.41 -15.07 13.73
CA ARG A 550 -6.63 -15.73 12.43
C ARG A 550 -7.64 -16.87 12.51
N SER A 551 -7.91 -17.38 13.72
CA SER A 551 -8.83 -18.51 13.93
C SER A 551 -10.27 -18.04 14.09
N LYS A 552 -11.17 -18.65 13.32
CA LYS A 552 -12.61 -18.46 13.48
C LYS A 552 -13.18 -19.39 14.55
N ARG A 553 -12.82 -20.69 14.55
CA ARG A 553 -13.48 -21.69 15.42
C ARG A 553 -12.54 -22.60 16.20
N HIS A 554 -11.44 -23.05 15.62
CA HIS A 554 -10.51 -23.95 16.29
C HIS A 554 -9.09 -23.41 16.25
N PHE A 555 -8.47 -23.30 17.41
CA PHE A 555 -7.09 -22.86 17.55
C PHE A 555 -6.27 -23.94 18.27
N TYR A 556 -5.16 -24.34 17.66
CA TYR A 556 -4.23 -25.33 18.17
C TYR A 556 -2.84 -24.69 18.29
N MET A 557 -2.25 -24.79 19.47
CA MET A 557 -0.91 -24.29 19.76
C MET A 557 0.00 -25.44 20.12
N ILE A 558 1.08 -25.59 19.34
CA ILE A 558 2.06 -26.66 19.47
C ILE A 558 3.41 -26.03 19.81
N GLU A 559 3.99 -26.42 20.94
CA GLU A 559 5.25 -25.87 21.45
C GLU A 559 6.19 -26.97 21.90
N ASP A 560 7.44 -26.95 21.42
CA ASP A 560 8.47 -27.94 21.80
C ASP A 560 9.00 -27.73 23.22
N GLU A 561 9.14 -26.47 23.66
CA GLU A 561 9.68 -26.13 24.98
C GLU A 561 8.66 -25.41 25.87
N THR A 562 8.76 -25.63 27.18
CA THR A 562 8.02 -24.83 28.15
C THR A 562 8.59 -23.42 28.24
N THR A 563 7.73 -22.42 28.17
CA THR A 563 8.13 -21.00 28.21
C THR A 563 7.41 -20.25 29.33
N ALA A 564 7.90 -19.07 29.68
CA ALA A 564 7.33 -18.26 30.77
C ALA A 564 5.90 -17.78 30.46
N ILE A 565 5.58 -17.49 29.18
CA ILE A 565 4.27 -17.00 28.76
C ILE A 565 3.18 -18.07 28.89
N GLU A 566 3.53 -19.34 28.74
CA GLU A 566 2.59 -20.46 28.83
C GLU A 566 1.86 -20.50 30.17
N LYS A 567 2.56 -20.23 31.27
CA LYS A 567 1.98 -20.17 32.63
C LYS A 567 0.84 -19.15 32.75
N MET A 568 0.86 -18.10 31.92
CA MET A 568 -0.17 -17.06 31.91
C MET A 568 -1.40 -17.47 31.10
N LEU A 569 -1.24 -18.42 30.17
CA LEU A 569 -2.25 -18.79 29.18
C LEU A 569 -2.84 -20.19 29.42
N GLU A 570 -2.16 -21.08 30.15
CA GLU A 570 -2.52 -22.50 30.29
C GLU A 570 -3.99 -22.75 30.68
N ALA A 571 -4.58 -21.92 31.55
CA ALA A 571 -5.98 -22.06 32.00
C ALA A 571 -7.03 -21.87 30.87
N TYR A 572 -6.63 -21.18 29.81
CA TYR A 572 -7.46 -20.87 28.65
C TYR A 572 -7.31 -21.91 27.54
N PHE A 573 -6.40 -22.87 27.69
CA PHE A 573 -6.20 -23.96 26.76
C PHE A 573 -6.63 -25.29 27.39
N GLN A 574 -7.02 -26.23 26.54
CA GLN A 574 -7.22 -27.63 26.91
C GLN A 574 -6.14 -28.50 26.26
N PRO A 575 -5.69 -29.57 26.93
CA PRO A 575 -4.68 -30.45 26.35
C PRO A 575 -5.22 -31.15 25.10
N ALA A 576 -4.38 -31.28 24.07
CA ALA A 576 -4.69 -32.06 22.88
C ALA A 576 -3.61 -33.08 22.55
N SER A 577 -4.03 -34.25 22.09
CA SER A 577 -3.19 -35.17 21.34
C SER A 577 -3.28 -34.84 19.86
N LEU A 578 -2.14 -34.54 19.21
CA LEU A 578 -2.10 -34.25 17.78
C LEU A 578 -2.66 -35.40 16.92
N THR A 579 -2.47 -36.64 17.37
CA THR A 579 -2.97 -37.84 16.69
C THR A 579 -4.49 -38.00 16.71
N ALA A 580 -5.19 -37.29 17.59
CA ALA A 580 -6.64 -37.36 17.74
C ALA A 580 -7.37 -36.13 17.14
N ALA A 581 -6.63 -35.13 16.65
CA ALA A 581 -7.24 -33.94 16.05
C ALA A 581 -7.89 -34.31 14.70
N PRO A 582 -9.16 -33.95 14.46
CA PRO A 582 -9.83 -34.27 13.21
C PRO A 582 -9.22 -33.49 12.04
N ILE A 583 -8.86 -34.21 10.98
CA ILE A 583 -8.38 -33.66 9.72
C ILE A 583 -9.47 -33.90 8.68
N ASP A 584 -9.98 -32.83 8.09
CA ASP A 584 -10.93 -32.94 6.98
C ASP A 584 -10.16 -33.07 5.66
N VAL A 585 -10.69 -33.86 4.72
CA VAL A 585 -10.12 -33.98 3.37
C VAL A 585 -10.98 -33.16 2.43
N SER A 586 -10.41 -32.10 1.86
CA SER A 586 -11.11 -31.19 0.96
C SER A 586 -11.07 -31.65 -0.50
N VAL A 587 -12.10 -31.29 -1.25
CA VAL A 587 -12.21 -31.61 -2.68
C VAL A 587 -11.47 -30.59 -3.55
N ASP A 588 -11.15 -30.97 -4.79
CA ASP A 588 -10.38 -30.15 -5.75
C ASP A 588 -11.00 -28.76 -5.98
N ALA A 589 -12.34 -28.64 -5.94
CA ALA A 589 -13.05 -27.38 -6.13
C ALA A 589 -12.76 -26.37 -5.01
N ASP A 590 -12.66 -26.84 -3.76
CA ASP A 590 -12.34 -25.98 -2.62
C ASP A 590 -10.86 -25.54 -2.71
N TRP A 591 -9.98 -26.46 -3.10
CA TRP A 591 -8.57 -26.14 -3.34
C TRP A 591 -8.38 -25.12 -4.46
N LEU A 592 -9.17 -25.19 -5.54
CA LEU A 592 -9.11 -24.23 -6.62
C LEU A 592 -9.52 -22.82 -6.14
N LYS A 593 -10.62 -22.73 -5.38
CA LYS A 593 -11.08 -21.46 -4.81
C LYS A 593 -10.01 -20.85 -3.89
N GLU A 594 -9.41 -21.69 -3.06
CA GLU A 594 -8.34 -21.28 -2.16
C GLU A 594 -7.06 -20.88 -2.89
N ALA A 595 -6.68 -21.61 -3.96
CA ALA A 595 -5.52 -21.28 -4.76
C ALA A 595 -5.68 -19.94 -5.47
N ASP A 596 -6.85 -19.68 -6.06
CA ASP A 596 -7.18 -18.40 -6.69
C ASP A 596 -7.18 -17.25 -5.67
N HIS A 597 -7.67 -17.51 -4.46
CA HIS A 597 -7.62 -16.55 -3.36
C HIS A 597 -6.15 -16.23 -2.98
N LEU A 598 -5.34 -17.23 -2.66
CA LEU A 598 -3.92 -17.04 -2.31
C LEU A 598 -3.10 -16.38 -3.43
N PHE A 599 -3.39 -16.71 -4.70
CA PHE A 599 -2.74 -16.11 -5.86
C PHE A 599 -2.96 -14.60 -5.93
N LYS A 600 -4.21 -14.14 -5.75
CA LYS A 600 -4.54 -12.71 -5.74
C LYS A 600 -3.86 -11.96 -4.60
N LEU A 601 -3.64 -12.64 -3.47
CA LEU A 601 -2.92 -12.10 -2.33
C LEU A 601 -1.39 -12.13 -2.50
N LYS A 602 -0.90 -12.50 -3.69
CA LYS A 602 0.52 -12.67 -4.01
C LYS A 602 1.23 -13.68 -3.09
N LYS A 603 0.48 -14.61 -2.47
CA LYS A 603 1.02 -15.70 -1.64
C LYS A 603 1.41 -16.88 -2.53
N TYR A 604 2.32 -16.62 -3.46
CA TYR A 604 2.57 -17.51 -4.59
C TYR A 604 3.10 -18.89 -4.20
N SER A 605 3.94 -19.01 -3.16
CA SER A 605 4.42 -20.32 -2.68
C SER A 605 3.25 -21.20 -2.22
N GLN A 606 2.37 -20.64 -1.39
CA GLN A 606 1.21 -21.36 -0.85
C GLN A 606 0.13 -21.58 -1.92
N ALA A 607 -0.06 -20.62 -2.83
CA ALA A 607 -0.95 -20.76 -3.98
C ALA A 607 -0.50 -21.89 -4.92
N ALA A 608 0.82 -22.07 -5.11
CA ALA A 608 1.36 -23.16 -5.92
C ALA A 608 0.95 -24.53 -5.35
N ASP A 609 1.11 -24.74 -4.04
CA ASP A 609 0.68 -25.97 -3.36
C ASP A 609 -0.84 -26.20 -3.47
N ALA A 610 -1.64 -25.14 -3.30
CA ALA A 610 -3.09 -25.24 -3.47
C ALA A 610 -3.50 -25.56 -4.91
N TYR A 611 -2.86 -24.97 -5.94
CA TYR A 611 -3.10 -25.32 -7.34
C TYR A 611 -2.65 -26.75 -7.68
N GLU A 612 -1.56 -27.23 -7.07
CA GLU A 612 -1.12 -28.61 -7.21
C GLU A 612 -2.21 -29.58 -6.71
N LYS A 613 -2.80 -29.31 -5.55
CA LYS A 613 -3.92 -30.09 -4.99
C LYS A 613 -5.20 -29.98 -5.81
N ALA A 614 -5.44 -28.85 -6.46
CA ALA A 614 -6.55 -28.66 -7.40
C ALA A 614 -6.30 -29.24 -8.80
N GLY A 615 -5.15 -29.89 -9.04
CA GLY A 615 -4.78 -30.45 -10.35
C GLY A 615 -4.39 -29.43 -11.43
N GLN A 616 -4.09 -28.18 -11.04
CA GLN A 616 -3.80 -27.05 -11.96
C GLN A 616 -2.29 -26.81 -12.15
N ASN A 617 -1.58 -27.77 -12.76
CA ASN A 617 -0.11 -27.70 -12.92
C ASN A 617 0.41 -26.42 -13.61
N ASN A 618 -0.27 -25.93 -14.65
CA ASN A 618 0.15 -24.71 -15.35
C ASN A 618 0.11 -23.46 -14.45
N ARG A 619 -0.92 -23.36 -13.59
CA ARG A 619 -1.05 -22.25 -12.62
C ARG A 619 -0.07 -22.40 -11.48
N ARG A 620 0.14 -23.63 -10.97
CA ARG A 620 1.22 -23.93 -10.02
C ARG A 620 2.57 -23.44 -10.55
N ASP A 621 2.93 -23.78 -11.78
CA ASP A 621 4.22 -23.40 -12.36
C ASP A 621 4.34 -21.88 -12.56
N LEU A 622 3.22 -21.20 -12.86
CA LEU A 622 3.18 -19.73 -12.86
C LEU A 622 3.46 -19.16 -11.47
N CYS A 623 2.80 -19.68 -10.43
CA CYS A 623 3.04 -19.26 -9.05
C CYS A 623 4.48 -19.46 -8.64
N LEU A 624 5.08 -20.62 -8.94
CA LEU A 624 6.49 -20.87 -8.62
C LEU A 624 7.41 -19.87 -9.34
N ARG A 625 7.15 -19.58 -10.62
CA ARG A 625 7.89 -18.53 -11.35
C ARG A 625 7.74 -17.15 -10.70
N LEU A 626 6.54 -16.76 -10.29
CA LEU A 626 6.28 -15.47 -9.62
C LEU A 626 6.91 -15.40 -8.23
N TYR A 627 6.83 -16.49 -7.46
CA TYR A 627 7.48 -16.62 -6.16
C TYR A 627 9.00 -16.47 -6.27
N HIS A 628 9.61 -17.17 -7.23
CA HIS A 628 11.05 -17.04 -7.48
C HIS A 628 11.40 -15.67 -8.06
N HIS A 629 10.53 -15.06 -8.88
CA HIS A 629 10.70 -13.69 -9.37
C HIS A 629 10.77 -12.67 -8.23
N ASP A 630 9.85 -12.73 -7.26
CA ASP A 630 9.87 -11.86 -6.07
C ASP A 630 11.16 -12.05 -5.27
N GLN A 631 11.56 -13.31 -5.03
CA GLN A 631 12.83 -13.60 -4.35
C GLN A 631 14.08 -13.12 -5.13
N LEU A 632 14.01 -13.10 -6.47
CA LEU A 632 15.11 -12.68 -7.32
C LEU A 632 15.31 -11.18 -7.37
N PHE A 633 14.23 -10.42 -7.18
CA PHE A 633 14.33 -9.00 -6.98
C PHE A 633 15.14 -8.68 -5.72
N GLU A 634 15.02 -9.50 -4.68
CA GLU A 634 15.73 -9.32 -3.40
C GLU A 634 17.20 -9.82 -3.45
N LEU A 635 17.55 -10.68 -4.41
CA LEU A 635 18.81 -11.45 -4.43
C LEU A 635 19.75 -11.17 -5.61
N LYS A 636 19.60 -10.02 -6.30
CA LYS A 636 20.37 -9.63 -7.52
C LYS A 636 21.89 -9.91 -7.47
N ASN A 637 22.51 -9.92 -6.29
CA ASN A 637 23.94 -10.21 -6.12
C ASN A 637 24.32 -11.71 -6.07
N ARG A 638 23.42 -12.61 -5.66
CA ARG A 638 23.75 -14.04 -5.45
C ARG A 638 23.77 -14.84 -6.76
N TYR A 639 22.88 -14.52 -7.69
CA TYR A 639 22.71 -15.23 -8.97
C TYR A 639 23.19 -14.39 -10.16
N GLU A 640 24.03 -13.40 -9.90
CA GLU A 640 24.56 -12.48 -10.91
C GLU A 640 25.52 -13.20 -11.86
N CYS A 641 25.15 -13.25 -13.14
CA CYS A 641 25.96 -13.78 -14.22
C CYS A 641 26.34 -12.66 -15.18
N TYR A 642 27.62 -12.57 -15.54
CA TYR A 642 28.07 -11.74 -16.66
C TYR A 642 28.14 -12.58 -17.94
N MET A 643 27.80 -11.97 -19.07
CA MET A 643 27.88 -12.57 -20.39
C MET A 643 28.55 -11.60 -21.35
N ASN A 644 29.70 -11.99 -21.89
CA ASN A 644 30.31 -11.29 -23.02
C ASN A 644 29.80 -11.90 -24.33
N LEU A 645 29.08 -11.09 -25.12
CA LEU A 645 28.60 -11.41 -26.45
C LEU A 645 29.50 -10.73 -27.49
N GLU A 646 30.32 -11.51 -28.17
CA GLU A 646 31.11 -11.04 -29.31
C GLU A 646 30.36 -11.33 -30.62
N LEU A 647 29.91 -10.31 -31.34
CA LEU A 647 29.05 -10.44 -32.53
C LEU A 647 29.73 -9.81 -33.76
N ASP A 648 29.68 -10.46 -34.92
CA ASP A 648 30.10 -9.80 -36.18
C ASP A 648 29.15 -8.66 -36.58
N GLN A 649 27.86 -8.84 -36.32
CA GLN A 649 26.79 -7.84 -36.45
C GLN A 649 25.79 -8.03 -35.31
N CYS A 650 25.32 -6.93 -34.73
CA CYS A 650 24.22 -7.00 -33.77
C CYS A 650 22.90 -6.88 -34.53
N THR A 651 22.12 -7.96 -34.59
CA THR A 651 20.74 -7.97 -35.11
C THR A 651 19.85 -8.79 -34.17
N PRO A 652 18.51 -8.67 -34.24
CA PRO A 652 17.62 -9.49 -33.42
C PRO A 652 17.89 -11.01 -33.60
N GLN A 653 18.20 -11.45 -34.83
CA GLN A 653 18.50 -12.86 -35.08
C GLN A 653 19.79 -13.33 -34.40
N HIS A 654 20.81 -12.47 -34.29
CA HIS A 654 22.06 -12.82 -33.60
C HIS A 654 21.88 -12.89 -32.09
N LEU A 655 21.11 -11.96 -31.52
CA LEU A 655 20.76 -11.97 -30.08
C LEU A 655 19.87 -13.18 -29.74
N GLU A 656 18.90 -13.50 -30.60
CA GLU A 656 18.06 -14.68 -30.45
C GLU A 656 18.90 -15.97 -30.54
N ALA A 657 19.84 -16.05 -31.49
CA ALA A 657 20.76 -17.18 -31.61
C ALA A 657 21.63 -17.36 -30.36
N ALA A 658 22.05 -16.27 -29.72
CA ALA A 658 22.78 -16.32 -28.46
C ALA A 658 21.93 -16.92 -27.33
N PHE A 659 20.67 -16.50 -27.19
CA PHE A 659 19.75 -17.06 -26.20
C PHE A 659 19.42 -18.53 -26.44
N ASN A 660 19.14 -18.91 -27.69
CA ASN A 660 18.92 -20.29 -28.06
C ASN A 660 20.14 -21.18 -27.78
N ALA A 661 21.36 -20.64 -27.95
CA ALA A 661 22.57 -21.41 -27.67
C ALA A 661 22.79 -21.66 -26.17
N LEU A 662 22.39 -20.72 -25.31
CA LEU A 662 22.44 -20.89 -23.85
C LEU A 662 21.49 -21.99 -23.39
N GLU A 663 20.25 -21.93 -23.86
CA GLU A 663 19.23 -22.93 -23.52
C GLU A 663 19.64 -24.30 -24.02
N LYS A 664 20.10 -24.39 -25.28
CA LYS A 664 20.52 -25.67 -25.86
C LYS A 664 21.73 -26.27 -25.14
N LYS A 665 22.70 -25.46 -24.72
CA LYS A 665 23.96 -25.98 -24.15
C LYS A 665 23.86 -26.28 -22.66
N PHE A 666 23.18 -25.42 -21.90
CA PHE A 666 23.17 -25.51 -20.43
C PHE A 666 21.77 -25.73 -19.86
N GLY A 667 20.71 -25.75 -20.67
CA GLY A 667 19.34 -25.83 -20.17
C GLY A 667 18.93 -24.58 -19.39
N VAL A 668 19.51 -23.42 -19.72
CA VAL A 668 19.29 -22.16 -19.03
C VAL A 668 18.82 -21.06 -19.98
N THR A 669 17.99 -20.16 -19.46
CA THR A 669 17.59 -18.93 -20.11
C THR A 669 18.15 -17.74 -19.34
N PHE A 670 18.62 -16.72 -20.06
CA PHE A 670 19.10 -15.49 -19.45
C PHE A 670 17.94 -14.49 -19.43
N LYS A 671 17.44 -14.17 -18.23
CA LYS A 671 16.18 -13.41 -18.02
C LYS A 671 16.33 -12.39 -16.88
N GLY A 672 15.33 -11.54 -16.69
CA GLY A 672 15.31 -10.53 -15.65
C GLY A 672 15.97 -9.22 -16.06
N TYR A 673 16.50 -8.48 -15.09
CA TYR A 673 17.16 -7.19 -15.32
C TYR A 673 18.44 -7.39 -16.11
N PHE A 674 18.41 -7.00 -17.38
CA PHE A 674 19.50 -7.10 -18.33
C PHE A 674 20.22 -5.76 -18.39
N GLU A 675 21.32 -5.64 -17.65
CA GLU A 675 22.24 -4.50 -17.73
C GLU A 675 23.24 -4.77 -18.83
N MET A 676 23.22 -3.96 -19.88
CA MET A 676 24.15 -4.08 -20.99
C MET A 676 25.07 -2.88 -21.04
N ASN A 677 26.36 -3.17 -20.88
CA ASN A 677 27.45 -2.23 -21.05
C ASN A 677 28.02 -2.38 -22.46
N VAL A 678 27.72 -1.39 -23.31
CA VAL A 678 28.19 -1.38 -24.69
C VAL A 678 29.57 -0.71 -24.75
N ARG A 679 30.65 -1.50 -24.68
CA ARG A 679 32.03 -0.98 -24.69
C ARG A 679 32.42 -0.43 -26.06
N TYR A 680 33.05 0.75 -26.12
CA TYR A 680 33.53 1.34 -27.38
C TYR A 680 34.95 0.90 -27.74
N GLU A 681 35.81 0.60 -26.75
CA GLU A 681 37.14 -0.02 -26.84
C GLU A 681 37.70 -0.17 -25.41
N ARG A 682 38.98 -0.54 -25.19
CA ARG A 682 39.62 -0.71 -23.85
C ARG A 682 39.66 0.54 -22.95
N LEU A 683 38.99 1.64 -23.32
CA LEU A 683 38.88 2.87 -22.53
C LEU A 683 37.46 3.03 -21.96
N LEU A 684 37.36 3.85 -20.90
CA LEU A 684 36.20 4.17 -20.04
C LEU A 684 34.94 4.74 -20.74
N GLY A 685 34.71 4.45 -22.02
CA GLY A 685 33.51 4.79 -22.77
C GLY A 685 32.58 3.59 -22.94
N GLY A 686 31.33 3.73 -22.48
CA GLY A 686 30.25 2.78 -22.70
C GLY A 686 28.89 3.45 -22.54
N ARG A 687 27.85 2.90 -23.20
CA ARG A 687 26.46 3.27 -22.91
C ARG A 687 25.88 2.17 -22.04
N HIS A 688 25.30 2.56 -20.91
CA HIS A 688 24.56 1.65 -20.04
C HIS A 688 23.11 1.61 -20.53
N ILE A 689 22.64 0.42 -20.87
CA ILE A 689 21.25 0.18 -21.23
C ILE A 689 20.72 -0.81 -20.22
N SER A 690 19.55 -0.51 -19.70
CA SER A 690 18.86 -1.38 -18.76
C SER A 690 17.52 -1.78 -19.35
N VAL A 691 17.32 -3.09 -19.50
CA VAL A 691 16.10 -3.66 -20.08
C VAL A 691 15.66 -4.80 -19.21
N PHE A 692 14.36 -4.89 -18.92
CA PHE A 692 13.82 -6.04 -18.21
C PHE A 692 13.27 -7.07 -19.20
N ILE A 693 13.88 -8.26 -19.24
CA ILE A 693 13.39 -9.37 -20.07
C ILE A 693 12.43 -10.22 -19.24
N GLN A 694 11.15 -10.17 -19.62
CA GLN A 694 10.10 -10.90 -18.93
C GLN A 694 10.34 -12.42 -19.01
N PRO A 695 10.08 -13.19 -17.92
CA PRO A 695 10.29 -14.64 -17.91
C PRO A 695 9.48 -15.39 -18.98
N TYR A 696 8.31 -14.86 -19.36
CA TYR A 696 7.41 -15.46 -20.35
C TYR A 696 7.72 -15.03 -21.80
N MET A 697 8.59 -14.04 -22.02
CA MET A 697 8.99 -13.66 -23.38
C MET A 697 9.75 -14.80 -24.04
N SER A 698 9.40 -15.10 -25.28
CA SER A 698 10.21 -15.95 -26.15
C SER A 698 11.59 -15.34 -26.39
N HIS A 699 12.55 -16.16 -26.84
CA HIS A 699 13.88 -15.66 -27.20
C HIS A 699 13.84 -14.61 -28.31
N ALA A 700 12.91 -14.75 -29.27
CA ALA A 700 12.69 -13.78 -30.34
C ALA A 700 12.19 -12.43 -29.80
N GLU A 701 11.22 -12.43 -28.88
CA GLU A 701 10.68 -11.20 -28.27
C GLU A 701 11.75 -10.50 -27.42
N ALA A 702 12.47 -11.25 -26.59
CA ALA A 702 13.57 -10.72 -25.79
C ALA A 702 14.68 -10.12 -26.67
N ALA A 703 15.03 -10.78 -27.77
CA ALA A 703 16.05 -10.29 -28.69
C ALA A 703 15.63 -9.02 -29.43
N ARG A 704 14.35 -8.89 -29.82
CA ARG A 704 13.82 -7.66 -30.42
C ARG A 704 13.82 -6.50 -29.45
N LEU A 705 13.32 -6.71 -28.23
CA LEU A 705 13.30 -5.69 -27.19
C LEU A 705 14.71 -5.15 -26.90
N LEU A 706 15.69 -6.05 -26.74
CA LEU A 706 17.08 -5.64 -26.55
C LEU A 706 17.66 -4.89 -27.75
N TYR A 707 17.29 -5.31 -28.96
CA TYR A 707 17.74 -4.67 -30.18
C TYR A 707 17.16 -3.27 -30.36
N GLU A 708 15.89 -3.04 -30.01
CA GLU A 708 15.24 -1.73 -30.10
C GLU A 708 15.87 -0.71 -29.14
N GLU A 709 16.25 -1.16 -27.95
CA GLU A 709 16.95 -0.32 -26.95
C GLU A 709 18.41 0.00 -27.36
N LEU A 710 19.00 -0.83 -28.24
CA LEU A 710 20.30 -0.60 -28.86
C LEU A 710 20.18 0.41 -30.03
N GLN A 711 20.29 1.71 -29.74
CA GLN A 711 20.27 2.77 -30.77
C GLN A 711 21.30 2.57 -31.91
N GLU A 712 21.00 3.07 -33.12
CA GLU A 712 21.73 2.83 -34.39
C GLU A 712 23.27 2.99 -34.32
N LYS A 713 23.80 3.91 -33.50
CA LYS A 713 25.25 4.15 -33.36
C LYS A 713 26.03 2.99 -32.70
N VAL A 714 25.34 2.03 -32.08
CA VAL A 714 25.93 0.88 -31.37
C VAL A 714 26.00 -0.38 -32.24
N LEU A 715 25.23 -0.43 -33.34
CA LEU A 715 25.02 -1.63 -34.17
C LEU A 715 26.29 -2.15 -34.89
N ASN A 716 27.31 -1.30 -35.04
CA ASN A 716 28.58 -1.66 -35.68
C ASN A 716 29.61 -2.31 -34.72
N LYS A 717 29.25 -2.58 -33.47
CA LYS A 717 30.19 -3.04 -32.45
C LYS A 717 30.23 -4.56 -32.30
N ARG A 718 31.43 -5.03 -31.96
CA ARG A 718 31.73 -6.46 -31.87
C ARG A 718 31.66 -7.07 -30.48
N LEU A 719 31.54 -6.30 -29.40
CA LEU A 719 31.52 -6.85 -28.04
C LEU A 719 30.50 -6.14 -27.16
N LEU A 720 29.54 -6.90 -26.64
CA LEU A 720 28.55 -6.48 -25.66
C LEU A 720 28.84 -7.22 -24.35
N THR A 721 28.88 -6.51 -23.22
CA THR A 721 28.92 -7.14 -21.90
C THR A 721 27.56 -6.98 -21.27
N CYS A 722 26.95 -8.10 -20.91
CA CYS A 722 25.62 -8.17 -20.34
C CYS A 722 25.72 -8.71 -18.91
N LYS A 723 24.83 -8.26 -18.06
CA LYS A 723 24.71 -8.67 -16.67
C LYS A 723 23.24 -8.95 -16.38
N GLY A 724 22.97 -10.04 -15.66
CA GLY A 724 21.62 -10.50 -15.38
C GLY A 724 21.64 -11.87 -14.70
N THR A 725 20.50 -12.57 -14.69
CA THR A 725 20.35 -13.83 -13.97
C THR A 725 20.03 -14.98 -14.92
N LEU A 726 20.63 -16.14 -14.66
CA LEU A 726 20.35 -17.38 -15.36
C LEU A 726 19.20 -18.14 -14.69
N PHE A 727 18.35 -18.76 -15.50
CA PHE A 727 17.21 -19.54 -15.05
C PHE A 727 17.19 -20.91 -15.71
N SER A 728 17.03 -21.99 -14.92
CA SER A 728 16.73 -23.34 -15.42
C SER A 728 15.32 -23.71 -14.96
N ASN A 729 14.45 -24.10 -15.91
CA ASN A 729 13.04 -24.41 -15.62
C ASN A 729 12.30 -23.33 -14.81
N GLY A 730 12.64 -22.05 -15.03
CA GLY A 730 12.04 -20.92 -14.32
C GLY A 730 12.58 -20.68 -12.90
N ILE A 731 13.60 -21.43 -12.47
CA ILE A 731 14.29 -21.27 -11.18
C ILE A 731 15.66 -20.62 -11.43
N PRO A 732 16.05 -19.61 -10.64
CA PRO A 732 17.37 -18.98 -10.75
C PRO A 732 18.48 -19.94 -10.33
N VAL A 733 19.59 -19.89 -11.03
CA VAL A 733 20.67 -20.87 -10.90
C VAL A 733 22.02 -20.19 -11.08
N GLN A 734 23.03 -20.64 -10.33
CA GLN A 734 24.40 -20.34 -10.71
C GLN A 734 24.86 -21.30 -11.80
N LEU A 735 25.66 -20.80 -12.76
CA LEU A 735 26.12 -21.65 -13.86
C LEU A 735 27.05 -22.77 -13.36
N SER A 736 27.82 -22.51 -12.31
CA SER A 736 28.65 -23.51 -11.63
C SER A 736 27.83 -24.68 -11.08
N GLU A 737 26.64 -24.40 -10.50
CA GLU A 737 25.75 -25.41 -9.92
C GLU A 737 25.17 -26.36 -10.98
N ILE A 738 24.95 -25.85 -12.20
CA ILE A 738 24.43 -26.65 -13.33
C ILE A 738 25.56 -27.41 -14.03
N THR A 739 26.70 -26.75 -14.23
CA THR A 739 27.80 -27.32 -15.03
C THR A 739 28.76 -28.17 -14.20
N GLY A 740 28.69 -28.09 -12.87
CA GLY A 740 29.66 -28.71 -11.96
C GLY A 740 31.07 -28.09 -12.05
N GLY A 741 31.20 -26.91 -12.66
CA GLY A 741 32.47 -26.22 -12.88
C GLY A 741 32.66 -24.99 -11.99
N ASP A 742 33.85 -24.36 -12.08
CA ASP A 742 34.25 -23.25 -11.18
C ASP A 742 33.76 -21.86 -11.62
N PHE A 743 33.01 -21.75 -12.73
CA PHE A 743 32.76 -20.48 -13.39
C PHE A 743 31.27 -20.15 -13.51
N ASN A 744 30.93 -18.91 -13.17
CA ASN A 744 29.58 -18.36 -13.20
C ASN A 744 29.29 -17.41 -14.37
N ASP A 745 30.31 -17.03 -15.16
CA ASP A 745 30.16 -16.09 -16.28
C ASP A 745 30.35 -16.80 -17.63
N ILE A 746 29.80 -16.17 -18.68
CA ILE A 746 29.71 -16.74 -20.02
C ILE A 746 30.49 -15.86 -21.03
N SER A 747 31.24 -16.50 -21.92
CA SER A 747 31.66 -15.92 -23.20
C SER A 747 30.89 -16.58 -24.31
N LEU A 748 30.33 -15.78 -25.21
CA LEU A 748 29.66 -16.28 -26.40
C LEU A 748 30.14 -15.45 -27.58
N VAL A 749 30.60 -16.12 -28.64
CA VAL A 749 31.12 -15.51 -29.86
C VAL A 749 30.32 -16.02 -31.05
N ILE A 750 29.73 -15.10 -31.81
CA ILE A 750 29.00 -15.36 -33.06
C ILE A 750 29.72 -14.65 -34.20
N LYS A 751 30.37 -15.44 -35.07
CA LYS A 751 31.05 -14.95 -36.28
C LYS A 751 30.54 -15.67 -37.52
N GLY A 752 29.88 -14.96 -38.43
CA GLY A 752 29.08 -15.55 -39.51
C GLY A 752 28.17 -16.66 -38.98
N ASN A 753 28.27 -17.88 -39.53
CA ASN A 753 27.50 -19.05 -39.09
C ASN A 753 28.16 -19.84 -37.92
N LYS A 754 29.29 -19.38 -37.38
CA LYS A 754 30.00 -20.07 -36.29
C LYS A 754 29.63 -19.46 -34.95
N LEU A 755 29.05 -20.28 -34.07
CA LEU A 755 28.75 -19.94 -32.69
C LEU A 755 29.67 -20.74 -31.76
N SER A 756 30.31 -20.06 -30.82
CA SER A 756 31.08 -20.71 -29.75
C SER A 756 30.69 -20.12 -28.39
N ILE A 757 30.67 -20.97 -27.36
CA ILE A 757 30.24 -20.60 -26.02
C ILE A 757 31.12 -21.30 -24.99
N ALA A 758 31.63 -20.53 -24.02
CA ALA A 758 32.55 -20.99 -22.98
C ALA A 758 32.17 -20.38 -21.63
N THR A 759 32.42 -21.10 -20.54
CA THR A 759 32.33 -20.57 -19.18
C THR A 759 33.69 -19.98 -18.79
N LYS A 760 33.70 -18.85 -18.07
CA LYS A 760 34.93 -18.17 -17.63
C LYS A 760 34.64 -17.29 -16.41
N HIS A 761 35.69 -16.74 -15.81
CA HIS A 761 35.55 -15.69 -14.78
C HIS A 761 35.79 -14.32 -15.43
N LEU A 762 34.78 -13.45 -15.43
CA LEU A 762 34.87 -12.11 -16.01
C LEU A 762 35.30 -11.06 -14.98
N SER A 763 36.51 -11.24 -14.41
CA SER A 763 37.01 -10.39 -13.32
C SER A 763 37.19 -8.93 -13.72
N GLU A 764 37.62 -8.65 -14.95
CA GLU A 764 37.88 -7.28 -15.40
C GLU A 764 36.57 -6.53 -15.65
N GLU A 765 35.55 -7.20 -16.17
CA GLU A 765 34.20 -6.66 -16.33
C GLU A 765 33.58 -6.33 -14.97
N ARG A 766 33.66 -7.26 -14.01
CA ARG A 766 33.16 -7.06 -12.64
C ARG A 766 33.88 -5.91 -11.92
N LYS A 767 35.21 -5.81 -12.04
CA LYS A 767 35.99 -4.69 -11.47
C LYS A 767 35.61 -3.35 -12.10
N MET A 768 35.40 -3.31 -13.41
CA MET A 768 35.04 -2.08 -14.11
C MET A 768 33.61 -1.63 -13.82
N ASP A 769 32.65 -2.54 -13.67
CA ASP A 769 31.29 -2.23 -13.22
C ASP A 769 31.32 -1.61 -11.82
N SER A 770 32.09 -2.21 -10.90
CA SER A 770 32.36 -1.67 -9.56
C SER A 770 33.01 -0.28 -9.60
N PHE A 771 33.96 -0.06 -10.51
CA PHE A 771 34.65 1.22 -10.68
C PHE A 771 33.77 2.31 -11.29
N GLN A 772 32.93 1.98 -12.28
CA GLN A 772 31.97 2.93 -12.88
C GLN A 772 30.92 3.37 -11.87
N LYS A 773 30.44 2.44 -11.05
CA LYS A 773 29.56 2.73 -9.93
C LYS A 773 30.20 3.70 -8.93
N GLN A 774 31.45 3.46 -8.54
CA GLN A 774 32.21 4.39 -7.71
C GLN A 774 32.43 5.76 -8.37
N LEU A 775 32.58 5.83 -9.70
CA LEU A 775 32.72 7.09 -10.44
C LEU A 775 31.42 7.90 -10.53
N SER A 776 30.26 7.24 -10.57
CA SER A 776 28.95 7.92 -10.51
C SER A 776 28.63 8.52 -9.14
N GLU A 777 29.34 8.09 -8.09
CA GLU A 777 29.15 8.50 -6.70
C GLU A 777 29.96 9.77 -6.32
N VAL A 778 30.80 10.32 -7.21
CA VAL A 778 31.76 11.39 -6.89
C VAL A 778 31.51 12.69 -7.70
N ASN A 779 31.32 13.82 -7.01
CA ASN A 779 31.13 15.17 -7.60
C ASN A 779 32.30 15.57 -8.54
N GLU A 780 31.99 16.38 -9.56
CA GLU A 780 32.88 16.79 -10.68
C GLU A 780 34.29 17.23 -10.25
N ALA A 781 34.43 17.95 -9.13
CA ALA A 781 35.71 18.49 -8.67
C ALA A 781 36.72 17.41 -8.19
N SER A 782 36.26 16.19 -7.87
CA SER A 782 37.10 15.13 -7.32
C SER A 782 37.54 14.09 -8.36
N ARG A 783 37.06 14.19 -9.61
CA ARG A 783 37.43 13.28 -10.71
C ARG A 783 38.95 13.27 -10.97
N LEU A 784 39.63 14.40 -10.77
CA LEU A 784 41.08 14.54 -10.99
C LEU A 784 41.96 13.76 -10.00
N ARG A 785 41.46 13.40 -8.80
CA ARG A 785 42.25 12.65 -7.80
C ARG A 785 42.21 11.13 -7.98
N VAL A 786 41.15 10.59 -8.59
CA VAL A 786 41.00 9.14 -8.80
C VAL A 786 42.01 8.61 -9.82
N PHE A 787 42.41 9.43 -10.80
CA PHE A 787 43.35 9.04 -11.85
C PHE A 787 44.80 8.81 -11.35
N GLY A 788 45.19 9.38 -10.19
CA GLY A 788 46.55 9.27 -9.67
C GLY A 788 46.88 7.93 -8.99
N ASN A 789 45.88 7.20 -8.50
CA ASN A 789 46.11 6.01 -7.67
C ASN A 789 46.17 4.68 -8.44
N TYR A 790 45.87 4.67 -9.75
CA TYR A 790 45.77 3.43 -10.55
C TYR A 790 46.83 3.31 -11.67
N GLY A 791 47.87 4.15 -11.69
CA GLY A 791 49.07 3.90 -12.51
C GLY A 791 48.86 3.92 -14.03
N TYR A 792 47.87 4.65 -14.55
CA TYR A 792 47.69 4.82 -16.00
C TYR A 792 48.44 6.07 -16.49
N HIS A 793 49.51 5.86 -17.25
CA HIS A 793 50.12 6.93 -18.05
C HIS A 793 49.25 7.20 -19.29
N PHE A 794 48.69 8.40 -19.38
CA PHE A 794 48.08 8.88 -20.62
C PHE A 794 49.18 9.11 -21.67
N VAL A 795 49.10 8.40 -22.79
CA VAL A 795 49.80 8.80 -24.03
C VAL A 795 48.93 9.87 -24.67
N GLU A 796 49.43 11.11 -24.71
CA GLU A 796 48.83 12.22 -25.44
C GLU A 796 48.90 11.96 -26.95
N GLU A 797 47.77 11.59 -27.57
CA GLU A 797 47.55 11.78 -29.01
C GLU A 797 46.36 12.72 -29.22
N SER A 798 46.59 14.02 -29.07
CA SER A 798 45.75 15.03 -29.71
C SER A 798 46.54 16.33 -29.95
N LYS A 799 47.48 16.29 -30.90
CA LYS A 799 47.98 17.50 -31.56
C LYS A 799 47.51 17.47 -33.00
N GLU A 800 46.48 18.27 -33.31
CA GLU A 800 46.47 19.15 -34.50
C GLU A 800 45.17 19.92 -34.71
N LYS A 801 44.03 19.53 -34.12
CA LYS A 801 42.74 20.14 -34.49
C LYS A 801 42.27 21.37 -33.70
N TYR A 802 42.92 21.75 -32.60
CA TYR A 802 42.41 22.83 -31.72
C TYR A 802 43.49 23.76 -31.14
N ARG A 803 44.63 23.91 -31.83
CA ARG A 803 45.80 24.60 -31.26
C ARG A 803 45.62 26.12 -31.10
N ASP A 804 44.73 26.75 -31.88
CA ASP A 804 44.63 28.22 -31.94
C ASP A 804 43.22 28.78 -31.68
N LYS A 805 42.31 28.04 -31.02
CA LYS A 805 40.97 28.54 -30.69
C LYS A 805 40.82 28.81 -29.20
N THR A 806 40.28 29.97 -28.85
CA THR A 806 40.09 30.36 -27.45
C THR A 806 38.86 29.66 -26.87
N GLY A 807 38.77 29.52 -25.54
CA GLY A 807 37.65 28.83 -24.87
C GLY A 807 36.26 29.38 -25.23
N LYS A 808 36.18 30.62 -25.72
CA LYS A 808 34.93 31.24 -26.20
C LYS A 808 34.47 30.67 -27.55
N ASP A 809 35.40 30.23 -28.40
CA ASP A 809 35.12 29.65 -29.72
C ASP A 809 34.59 28.21 -29.62
N ILE A 810 35.04 27.47 -28.61
CA ILE A 810 34.59 26.10 -28.30
C ILE A 810 33.15 26.14 -27.75
N LEU A 811 32.84 27.12 -26.89
CA LEU A 811 31.50 27.27 -26.33
C LEU A 811 30.47 27.70 -27.39
N ASN A 812 30.84 28.59 -28.32
CA ASN A 812 29.95 28.97 -29.43
C ASN A 812 29.62 27.80 -30.37
N TYR A 813 30.53 26.84 -30.55
CA TYR A 813 30.28 25.64 -31.36
C TYR A 813 29.28 24.67 -30.72
N ILE A 814 29.31 24.56 -29.38
CA ILE A 814 28.43 23.66 -28.61
C ILE A 814 27.00 24.19 -28.54
N PHE A 815 26.83 25.51 -28.38
CA PHE A 815 25.51 26.09 -28.09
C PHE A 815 24.73 26.57 -29.31
N ASN A 816 25.38 26.82 -30.45
CA ASN A 816 24.70 27.43 -31.60
C ASN A 816 24.62 26.55 -32.86
N GLY A 817 25.01 25.27 -32.81
CA GLY A 817 24.79 24.24 -33.84
C GLY A 817 25.04 24.68 -35.29
N GLU A 818 26.10 24.20 -35.93
CA GLU A 818 26.56 24.56 -37.29
C GLU A 818 25.47 25.16 -38.22
N LYS A 819 25.52 26.48 -38.44
CA LYS A 819 24.98 27.05 -39.68
C LYS A 819 26.01 26.86 -40.79
N SER A 820 25.91 25.72 -41.46
CA SER A 820 25.94 25.57 -42.93
C SER A 820 25.64 24.14 -43.31
#